data_AF-A0A7Y4QIM8-F1
#
_entry.id   AF-A0A7Y4QIM8-F1
#
_cell.length_a   1.000
_cell.length_b   1.000
_cell.length_c   1.000
_cell.angle_alpha   90.00
_cell.angle_beta   90.00
_cell.angle_gamma   90.00
#
_symmetry.space_group_name_H-M   'P 1'
#
loop_
_entity.id
_entity.type
_entity.pdbx_description
1 polymer ?
#
loop_
_entity_poly.entity_id
_entity_poly.type
_entity_poly.pdbx_seq_one_letter_code
_entity_poly.pdbx_strand_id
1 'polypeptide(L)'
;MNASSHRLLFVVLALLTASRILAVEIGQVKSALTVESDSLRLTIGTNAHTTEFTDKSSGNNYATQNPAVAFARVKKAGKYYATTKASLTDGRLKLEFAGADVSTVLKVFGSSHSVTIEVLSVTGDGVEEFVFVDVPLTLKGLSEETFAGCALALNLQTNVRELPRASTHLEAMCYPRFGFTGAKVALIGCPRPELRRVIQQVVTATPDLPHSPIGGPWALDAEINQGSYLFNFGDMSVDKADEWIKLARSLGLNQIDFHGGSSFRFGDCEPNPKTYPQGRASLKAVVDKLHAAGLKAGLHTYAFFMDKKCPWVTPVPDKRLAKDATFTLAEALDASTNKATVFVSEPTTNMSAITGFFVRNSATLHVDDELIVYSGASRTSPYAFTNCQRGAWGTRVASHAKGAKVHHLKECFGLFVPDGDTDMLADVAATTARTFNECGFDMMYLDALDGEDILGGGENAWHYGSKFVFELWKRLERPALMEMSTFHHHLWYVRSRMGAWDHPTRSHKRFIDIHNAANADGDRMFLPMHLGWWAVKTWTGPQGEPTFADDIEYLCGKAIGNNVGFSLMGVDPAKFAKNPALQRLGGITRQYEELRHAKYFSESVKARLRVPGDEFTLDRSQDGKWQFRPAQHIKHKVESLDDWTATWTVTNTFATQPPRVRLEVLMSAEPYNTTNAITVTGFTDAKEFPDRTQANGVSVTLESSANVVKAGAASGMITATNSRSERMATWASLGKTFTPPLNLGSERAMGVWVYGDGQGEVLNFQLRCPSHIVAGTGEHFVVVDFTGWRYFELIEPVGERHANYSWPYGDSYSIYRETVDYKQIEKFSVWINNLPANG
;
A
#
# COMPACT_ATOMS: atom_id res chain seq x y z
N MET A 1 78.19 6.58 22.27
CA MET A 1 77.11 6.76 23.28
C MET A 1 75.89 7.24 22.51
N ASN A 2 74.69 6.67 22.51
CA ASN A 2 74.05 5.45 23.01
C ASN A 2 72.87 5.24 22.02
N ALA A 3 72.73 4.10 21.33
CA ALA A 3 72.13 2.86 21.82
C ALA A 3 70.66 3.00 22.24
N SER A 4 69.74 2.79 21.29
CA SER A 4 68.45 2.09 21.50
C SER A 4 67.65 1.97 20.19
N SER A 5 68.21 1.27 19.20
CA SER A 5 67.55 0.98 17.92
C SER A 5 67.54 -0.51 17.59
N HIS A 6 67.59 -1.41 18.59
CA HIS A 6 67.79 -2.86 18.36
C HIS A 6 66.90 -3.78 19.24
N ARG A 7 65.62 -3.45 19.46
CA ARG A 7 64.70 -4.38 20.17
C ARG A 7 63.29 -4.58 19.61
N LEU A 8 62.94 -4.01 18.46
CA LEU A 8 61.62 -4.24 17.85
C LEU A 8 61.62 -5.08 16.56
N LEU A 9 62.79 -5.43 16.02
CA LEU A 9 62.89 -6.13 14.73
C LEU A 9 63.09 -7.65 14.84
N PHE A 10 63.31 -8.20 16.04
CA PHE A 10 63.64 -9.62 16.23
C PHE A 10 62.55 -10.47 16.92
N VAL A 11 61.44 -9.87 17.38
CA VAL A 11 60.31 -10.62 17.98
C VAL A 11 59.14 -10.80 17.01
N VAL A 12 59.04 -9.96 15.97
CA VAL A 12 58.01 -10.13 14.91
C VAL A 12 58.42 -11.19 13.88
N LEU A 13 59.72 -11.47 13.70
CA LEU A 13 60.20 -12.45 12.74
C LEU A 13 60.15 -13.92 13.25
N ALA A 14 60.04 -14.12 14.57
CA ALA A 14 59.96 -15.46 15.19
C ALA A 14 58.51 -15.95 15.39
N LEU A 15 57.50 -15.07 15.27
CA LEU A 15 56.08 -15.44 15.25
C LEU A 15 55.53 -15.66 13.83
N LEU A 16 56.33 -15.35 12.79
CA LEU A 16 55.98 -15.57 11.37
C LEU A 16 56.49 -16.91 10.80
N THR A 17 57.12 -17.77 11.61
CA THR A 17 57.71 -19.05 11.15
C THR A 17 57.16 -20.30 11.87
N ALA A 18 56.11 -20.17 12.70
CA ALA A 18 55.47 -21.30 13.39
C ALA A 18 53.98 -21.52 13.01
N SER A 19 53.52 -21.01 11.86
CA SER A 19 52.18 -21.29 11.33
C SER A 19 52.26 -21.97 9.97
N ARG A 20 53.07 -23.04 9.87
CA ARG A 20 52.96 -24.00 8.76
C ARG A 20 51.91 -25.05 9.12
N ILE A 21 50.80 -24.97 8.39
CA ILE A 21 50.07 -26.11 7.83
C ILE A 21 49.53 -27.10 8.87
N LEU A 22 48.41 -26.74 9.49
CA LEU A 22 47.25 -27.62 9.51
C LEU A 22 46.31 -27.12 8.42
N ALA A 23 46.68 -27.40 7.16
CA ALA A 23 45.68 -27.53 6.14
C ALA A 23 44.85 -28.76 6.55
N VAL A 24 43.75 -28.52 7.28
CA VAL A 24 42.63 -29.44 7.21
C VAL A 24 42.32 -29.50 5.73
N GLU A 25 42.57 -30.63 5.09
CA GLU A 25 41.92 -30.96 3.84
C GLU A 25 40.42 -30.82 4.10
N ILE A 26 39.87 -29.65 3.82
CA ILE A 26 38.44 -29.52 3.56
C ILE A 26 38.28 -30.35 2.30
N GLY A 27 37.94 -31.64 2.48
CA GLY A 27 37.69 -32.53 1.36
C GLY A 27 36.74 -31.80 0.41
N GLN A 28 37.18 -31.57 -0.83
CA GLN A 28 36.37 -30.89 -1.82
C GLN A 28 34.99 -31.57 -1.84
N VAL A 29 33.96 -30.83 -1.45
CA VAL A 29 32.58 -31.33 -1.52
C VAL A 29 32.33 -31.67 -2.97
N LYS A 30 32.07 -32.96 -3.25
CA LYS A 30 31.81 -33.40 -4.61
C LYS A 30 30.57 -32.69 -5.14
N SER A 31 30.61 -32.26 -6.40
CA SER A 31 29.43 -31.72 -7.08
C SER A 31 28.40 -32.85 -7.25
N ALA A 32 27.16 -32.61 -6.81
CA ALA A 32 26.02 -33.45 -7.15
C ALA A 32 25.44 -33.04 -8.51
N LEU A 33 25.42 -31.73 -8.80
CA LEU A 33 24.95 -31.16 -10.05
C LEU A 33 25.73 -29.88 -10.35
N THR A 34 26.20 -29.74 -11.60
CA THR A 34 26.65 -28.48 -12.17
C THR A 34 25.82 -28.22 -13.43
N VAL A 35 25.23 -27.05 -13.53
CA VAL A 35 24.39 -26.61 -14.65
C VAL A 35 24.76 -25.17 -15.02
N GLU A 36 24.72 -24.84 -16.30
CA GLU A 36 25.17 -23.54 -16.80
C GLU A 36 24.14 -22.89 -17.72
N SER A 37 24.12 -21.56 -17.73
CA SER A 37 23.62 -20.73 -18.83
C SER A 37 24.81 -20.06 -19.55
N ASP A 38 24.55 -19.10 -20.44
CA ASP A 38 25.61 -18.35 -21.12
C ASP A 38 26.50 -17.59 -20.12
N SER A 39 25.91 -17.02 -19.06
CA SER A 39 26.61 -16.16 -18.08
C SER A 39 26.74 -16.75 -16.67
N LEU A 40 25.94 -17.76 -16.32
CA LEU A 40 25.90 -18.33 -14.98
C LEU A 40 26.38 -19.78 -14.97
N ARG A 41 27.18 -20.14 -13.97
CA ARG A 41 27.36 -21.52 -13.53
C ARG A 41 26.75 -21.69 -12.13
N LEU A 42 25.82 -22.64 -12.00
CA LEU A 42 25.23 -23.05 -10.73
C LEU A 42 25.75 -24.45 -10.37
N THR A 43 26.33 -24.61 -9.18
CA THR A 43 26.78 -25.91 -8.65
C THR A 43 26.14 -26.19 -7.30
N ILE A 44 25.60 -27.40 -7.15
CA ILE A 44 25.05 -27.94 -5.90
C ILE A 44 25.93 -29.11 -5.48
N GLY A 45 26.47 -29.07 -4.26
CA GLY A 45 27.30 -30.13 -3.69
C GLY A 45 26.48 -31.35 -3.24
N THR A 46 27.11 -32.50 -3.02
CA THR A 46 26.45 -33.71 -2.46
C THR A 46 25.91 -33.51 -1.05
N ASN A 47 26.41 -32.51 -0.33
CA ASN A 47 25.87 -32.04 0.95
C ASN A 47 24.61 -31.17 0.79
N ALA A 48 24.12 -31.00 -0.44
CA ALA A 48 22.96 -30.20 -0.82
C ALA A 48 23.06 -28.69 -0.52
N HIS A 49 24.27 -28.14 -0.44
CA HIS A 49 24.51 -26.70 -0.43
C HIS A 49 24.86 -26.18 -1.83
N THR A 50 24.49 -24.94 -2.11
CA THR A 50 24.97 -24.22 -3.30
C THR A 50 26.44 -23.88 -3.10
N THR A 51 27.33 -24.50 -3.88
CA THR A 51 28.76 -24.21 -3.83
C THR A 51 29.13 -23.10 -4.79
N GLU A 52 28.42 -22.98 -5.92
CA GLU A 52 28.67 -21.94 -6.93
C GLU A 52 27.39 -21.27 -7.41
N PHE A 53 27.42 -19.95 -7.46
CA PHE A 53 26.60 -19.09 -8.31
C PHE A 53 27.56 -18.13 -9.00
N THR A 54 28.24 -18.65 -10.02
CA THR A 54 29.46 -18.04 -10.58
C THR A 54 29.16 -17.29 -11.87
N ASP A 55 29.59 -16.04 -11.95
CA ASP A 55 29.69 -15.30 -13.20
C ASP A 55 30.80 -15.92 -14.05
N LYS A 56 30.42 -16.54 -15.17
CA LYS A 56 31.35 -17.26 -16.05
C LYS A 56 32.40 -16.35 -16.69
N SER A 57 32.11 -15.05 -16.82
CA SER A 57 33.02 -14.11 -17.46
C SER A 57 34.16 -13.68 -16.54
N SER A 58 33.86 -13.40 -15.26
CA SER A 58 34.86 -12.98 -14.27
C SER A 58 35.41 -14.13 -13.43
N GLY A 59 34.71 -15.27 -13.37
CA GLY A 59 35.00 -16.36 -12.46
C GLY A 59 34.59 -16.07 -11.01
N ASN A 60 33.97 -14.92 -10.72
CA ASN A 60 33.53 -14.57 -9.38
C ASN A 60 32.32 -15.40 -8.97
N ASN A 61 32.44 -16.07 -7.82
CA ASN A 61 31.34 -16.80 -7.21
C ASN A 61 30.57 -15.90 -6.23
N TYR A 62 29.27 -15.74 -6.47
CA TYR A 62 28.39 -14.94 -5.63
C TYR A 62 27.55 -15.76 -4.65
N ALA A 63 27.63 -17.10 -4.65
CA ALA A 63 26.95 -17.90 -3.64
C ALA A 63 27.60 -17.68 -2.28
N THR A 64 26.79 -17.34 -1.26
CA THR A 64 27.32 -17.29 0.11
C THR A 64 27.72 -18.71 0.54
N GLN A 65 28.92 -18.86 1.08
CA GLN A 65 29.40 -20.15 1.60
C GLN A 65 28.89 -20.38 3.02
N ASN A 66 27.61 -20.05 3.28
CA ASN A 66 27.00 -20.17 4.60
C ASN A 66 26.56 -21.62 4.85
N PRO A 67 27.21 -22.35 5.77
CA PRO A 67 26.88 -23.75 6.03
C PRO A 67 25.51 -23.92 6.69
N ALA A 68 24.85 -22.84 7.15
CA ALA A 68 23.51 -22.91 7.72
C ALA A 68 22.38 -22.93 6.68
N VAL A 69 22.67 -22.62 5.40
CA VAL A 69 21.65 -22.52 4.35
C VAL A 69 21.90 -23.57 3.27
N ALA A 70 21.09 -24.62 3.28
CA ALA A 70 21.07 -25.61 2.22
C ALA A 70 20.25 -25.10 1.02
N PHE A 71 20.42 -25.72 -0.15
CA PHE A 71 19.76 -25.32 -1.40
C PHE A 71 18.22 -25.40 -1.34
N ALA A 72 17.67 -26.22 -0.43
CA ALA A 72 16.24 -26.43 -0.29
C ALA A 72 15.86 -26.75 1.15
N ARG A 73 14.59 -26.50 1.51
CA ARG A 73 14.02 -26.85 2.82
C ARG A 73 12.53 -27.17 2.73
N VAL A 74 12.06 -28.03 3.62
CA VAL A 74 10.64 -28.37 3.76
C VAL A 74 10.12 -27.95 5.13
N LYS A 75 8.88 -27.51 5.19
CA LYS A 75 8.16 -27.28 6.45
C LYS A 75 7.22 -28.46 6.72
N LYS A 76 7.29 -29.01 7.93
CA LYS A 76 6.44 -30.10 8.39
C LYS A 76 6.18 -29.94 9.88
N ALA A 77 4.91 -30.02 10.30
CA ALA A 77 4.48 -29.78 11.67
C ALA A 77 5.02 -28.45 12.24
N GLY A 78 4.95 -27.37 11.45
CA GLY A 78 5.42 -26.05 11.87
C GLY A 78 6.94 -25.84 11.86
N LYS A 79 7.76 -26.88 11.64
CA LYS A 79 9.23 -26.81 11.69
C LYS A 79 9.86 -26.95 10.31
N TYR A 80 10.93 -26.19 10.05
CA TYR A 80 11.75 -26.35 8.84
C TYR A 80 12.82 -27.41 9.00
N TYR A 81 13.00 -28.20 7.94
CA TYR A 81 14.04 -29.20 7.77
C TYR A 81 14.80 -28.87 6.48
N ALA A 82 16.11 -28.62 6.61
CA ALA A 82 16.98 -28.40 5.46
C ALA A 82 17.25 -29.73 4.74
N THR A 83 17.45 -29.67 3.43
CA THR A 83 17.99 -30.84 2.70
C THR A 83 19.39 -31.15 3.21
N THR A 84 19.69 -32.42 3.43
CA THR A 84 20.99 -32.86 3.96
C THR A 84 21.83 -33.60 2.93
N LYS A 85 21.21 -34.03 1.82
CA LYS A 85 21.89 -34.79 0.77
C LYS A 85 21.28 -34.50 -0.59
N ALA A 86 22.15 -34.35 -1.58
CA ALA A 86 21.79 -34.19 -2.98
C ALA A 86 22.49 -35.27 -3.81
N SER A 87 21.76 -35.85 -4.77
CA SER A 87 22.28 -36.82 -5.71
C SER A 87 21.63 -36.67 -7.07
N LEU A 88 22.37 -36.97 -8.14
CA LEU A 88 21.84 -36.95 -9.50
C LEU A 88 21.55 -38.38 -9.95
N THR A 89 20.32 -38.64 -10.40
CA THR A 89 19.92 -39.94 -10.95
C THR A 89 19.09 -39.70 -12.20
N ASP A 90 19.48 -40.28 -13.32
CA ASP A 90 18.83 -40.12 -14.63
C ASP A 90 18.58 -38.65 -15.03
N GLY A 91 19.57 -37.77 -14.75
CA GLY A 91 19.48 -36.34 -15.02
C GLY A 91 18.50 -35.56 -14.12
N ARG A 92 18.01 -36.17 -13.04
CA ARG A 92 17.11 -35.57 -12.06
C ARG A 92 17.81 -35.42 -10.72
N LEU A 93 17.70 -34.24 -10.12
CA LEU A 93 18.30 -33.94 -8.83
C LEU A 93 17.37 -34.44 -7.73
N LYS A 94 17.81 -35.45 -6.99
CA LYS A 94 17.11 -35.97 -5.82
C LYS A 94 17.66 -35.31 -4.56
N LEU A 95 16.76 -34.78 -3.73
CA LEU A 95 17.06 -34.18 -2.43
C LEU A 95 16.44 -35.00 -1.31
N GLU A 96 17.18 -35.19 -0.21
CA GLU A 96 16.74 -35.95 0.97
C GLU A 96 16.78 -35.04 2.21
N PHE A 97 15.69 -35.04 2.98
CA PHE A 97 15.51 -34.17 4.15
C PHE A 97 15.55 -35.01 5.42
N ALA A 98 16.76 -35.23 5.96
CA ALA A 98 16.91 -36.04 7.17
C ALA A 98 16.10 -35.45 8.35
N GLY A 99 15.41 -36.32 9.07
CA GLY A 99 14.56 -35.95 10.21
C GLY A 99 13.13 -35.51 9.85
N ALA A 100 12.79 -35.40 8.57
CA ALA A 100 11.42 -35.14 8.10
C ALA A 100 10.77 -36.34 7.37
N ASP A 101 11.56 -37.36 7.01
CA ASP A 101 11.17 -38.50 6.16
C ASP A 101 10.55 -38.05 4.82
N VAL A 102 11.16 -37.01 4.23
CA VAL A 102 10.73 -36.42 2.95
C VAL A 102 11.87 -36.57 1.94
N SER A 103 11.51 -36.84 0.69
CA SER A 103 12.42 -36.73 -0.45
C SER A 103 11.75 -36.03 -1.62
N THR A 104 12.53 -35.29 -2.40
CA THR A 104 12.02 -34.57 -3.57
C THR A 104 12.87 -34.86 -4.80
N VAL A 105 12.25 -34.68 -5.97
CA VAL A 105 12.92 -34.84 -7.26
C VAL A 105 12.70 -33.58 -8.06
N LEU A 106 13.79 -32.95 -8.49
CA LEU A 106 13.80 -31.74 -9.30
C LEU A 106 14.37 -32.03 -10.68
N LYS A 107 13.78 -31.42 -11.71
CA LYS A 107 14.39 -31.29 -13.03
C LYS A 107 15.13 -29.95 -13.05
N VAL A 108 16.42 -29.98 -13.35
CA VAL A 108 17.25 -28.78 -13.42
C VAL A 108 17.96 -28.75 -14.77
N PHE A 109 17.79 -27.67 -15.52
CA PHE A 109 18.41 -27.54 -16.83
C PHE A 109 18.76 -26.08 -17.15
N GLY A 110 19.86 -25.91 -17.87
CA GLY A 110 20.29 -24.61 -18.39
C GLY A 110 19.61 -24.27 -19.70
N SER A 111 19.28 -23.01 -19.87
CA SER A 111 18.99 -22.38 -21.15
C SER A 111 20.07 -21.32 -21.44
N SER A 112 20.03 -20.67 -22.59
CA SER A 112 20.95 -19.58 -22.92
C SER A 112 20.95 -18.49 -21.84
N HIS A 113 19.78 -18.21 -21.23
CA HIS A 113 19.60 -17.01 -20.41
C HIS A 113 19.43 -17.27 -18.91
N SER A 114 19.04 -18.50 -18.52
CA SER A 114 18.73 -18.84 -17.13
C SER A 114 18.89 -20.34 -16.86
N VAL A 115 18.96 -20.69 -15.58
CA VAL A 115 18.82 -22.08 -15.12
C VAL A 115 17.38 -22.28 -14.64
N THR A 116 16.65 -23.22 -15.26
CA THR A 116 15.28 -23.55 -14.85
C THR A 116 15.27 -24.74 -13.91
N ILE A 117 14.47 -24.64 -12.85
CA ILE A 117 14.26 -25.70 -11.86
C ILE A 117 12.76 -25.97 -11.77
N GLU A 118 12.38 -27.24 -11.91
CA GLU A 118 11.00 -27.72 -11.87
C GLU A 118 10.84 -28.86 -10.86
N VAL A 119 9.81 -28.78 -10.02
CA VAL A 119 9.47 -29.83 -9.06
C VAL A 119 8.74 -30.96 -9.78
N LEU A 120 9.34 -32.14 -9.82
CA LEU A 120 8.73 -33.34 -10.40
C LEU A 120 7.90 -34.12 -9.37
N SER A 121 8.40 -34.24 -8.14
CA SER A 121 7.69 -34.94 -7.07
C SER A 121 8.16 -34.55 -5.68
N VAL A 122 7.24 -34.59 -4.72
CA VAL A 122 7.51 -34.54 -3.28
C VAL A 122 6.92 -35.81 -2.67
N THR A 123 7.76 -36.62 -2.02
CA THR A 123 7.37 -37.86 -1.36
C THR A 123 7.53 -37.70 0.15
N GLY A 124 6.47 -38.01 0.89
CA GLY A 124 6.40 -37.90 2.35
C GLY A 124 5.16 -37.12 2.79
N ASP A 125 4.53 -37.56 3.88
CA ASP A 125 3.27 -36.98 4.34
C ASP A 125 3.49 -35.72 5.19
N GLY A 126 2.47 -34.84 5.21
CA GLY A 126 2.40 -33.68 6.09
C GLY A 126 3.32 -32.51 5.73
N VAL A 127 3.79 -32.44 4.48
CA VAL A 127 4.58 -31.28 4.00
C VAL A 127 3.66 -30.07 3.82
N GLU A 128 3.94 -29.00 4.56
CA GLU A 128 3.18 -27.74 4.56
C GLU A 128 3.72 -26.73 3.54
N GLU A 129 5.03 -26.73 3.31
CA GLU A 129 5.74 -25.84 2.38
C GLU A 129 6.99 -26.56 1.86
N PHE A 130 7.28 -26.42 0.57
CA PHE A 130 8.55 -26.84 -0.01
C PHE A 130 9.24 -25.64 -0.66
N VAL A 131 10.30 -25.15 -0.03
CA VAL A 131 11.25 -24.19 -0.60
C VAL A 131 12.25 -24.99 -1.43
N PHE A 132 12.05 -25.01 -2.74
CA PHE A 132 12.83 -25.84 -3.67
C PHE A 132 14.05 -25.12 -4.25
N VAL A 133 14.17 -23.82 -3.97
CA VAL A 133 15.40 -23.03 -4.14
C VAL A 133 15.55 -22.07 -2.95
N ASP A 134 16.72 -22.08 -2.32
CA ASP A 134 17.13 -21.17 -1.26
C ASP A 134 18.63 -20.84 -1.45
N VAL A 135 18.93 -19.75 -2.15
CA VAL A 135 20.30 -19.36 -2.54
C VAL A 135 20.57 -17.91 -2.12
N PRO A 136 21.14 -17.69 -0.92
CA PRO A 136 21.66 -16.39 -0.52
C PRO A 136 22.92 -16.03 -1.31
N LEU A 137 23.00 -14.77 -1.75
CA LEU A 137 24.08 -14.22 -2.56
C LEU A 137 24.92 -13.19 -1.78
N THR A 138 26.17 -13.00 -2.19
CA THR A 138 27.02 -11.90 -1.70
C THR A 138 26.64 -10.55 -2.30
N LEU A 139 25.86 -10.57 -3.39
CA LEU A 139 25.29 -9.40 -4.05
C LEU A 139 24.37 -8.58 -3.13
N LYS A 140 24.23 -7.29 -3.42
CA LYS A 140 23.40 -6.31 -2.69
C LYS A 140 22.16 -5.86 -3.47
N GLY A 141 22.04 -6.25 -4.74
CA GLY A 141 20.93 -5.86 -5.62
C GLY A 141 20.96 -4.38 -5.98
N LEU A 142 22.17 -3.79 -6.02
CA LEU A 142 22.39 -2.36 -6.27
C LEU A 142 22.76 -2.10 -7.74
N SER A 143 22.78 -0.84 -8.15
CA SER A 143 23.01 -0.44 -9.55
C SER A 143 24.47 -0.54 -9.99
N GLU A 144 25.40 -0.40 -9.05
CA GLU A 144 26.85 -0.38 -9.24
C GLU A 144 27.48 -1.77 -9.33
N GLU A 145 26.72 -2.81 -8.97
CA GLU A 145 27.19 -4.19 -9.09
C GLU A 145 27.27 -4.60 -10.56
N THR A 146 28.33 -5.32 -10.94
CA THR A 146 28.56 -5.73 -12.34
C THR A 146 27.72 -6.93 -12.75
N PHE A 147 27.25 -7.73 -11.79
CA PHE A 147 26.47 -8.94 -12.00
C PHE A 147 25.18 -8.88 -11.17
N ALA A 148 24.13 -9.56 -11.64
CA ALA A 148 22.84 -9.62 -10.96
C ALA A 148 22.33 -11.05 -10.86
N GLY A 149 21.74 -11.37 -9.71
CA GLY A 149 20.91 -12.56 -9.51
C GLY A 149 19.43 -12.18 -9.49
N CYS A 150 18.57 -13.00 -10.10
CA CYS A 150 17.11 -12.86 -10.01
C CYS A 150 16.43 -14.24 -10.05
N ALA A 151 15.42 -14.45 -9.21
CA ALA A 151 14.56 -15.61 -9.25
C ALA A 151 13.22 -15.20 -9.84
N LEU A 152 12.73 -15.94 -10.83
CA LEU A 152 11.52 -15.61 -11.57
C LEU A 152 10.56 -16.80 -11.58
N ALA A 153 9.38 -16.66 -10.96
CA ALA A 153 8.36 -17.70 -10.91
C ALA A 153 7.78 -17.95 -12.30
N LEU A 154 7.88 -19.16 -12.83
CA LEU A 154 7.47 -19.49 -14.20
C LEU A 154 6.02 -19.98 -14.32
N ASN A 155 5.28 -20.00 -13.21
CA ASN A 155 3.85 -20.28 -13.17
C ASN A 155 3.22 -19.76 -11.87
N LEU A 156 1.89 -19.88 -11.79
CA LEU A 156 1.08 -19.46 -10.64
C LEU A 156 1.27 -20.38 -9.40
N GLN A 157 1.81 -21.58 -9.59
CA GLN A 157 2.02 -22.57 -8.52
C GLN A 157 3.26 -22.26 -7.67
N THR A 158 4.26 -21.62 -8.27
CA THR A 158 5.48 -21.20 -7.59
C THR A 158 5.32 -19.83 -6.97
N ASN A 159 5.55 -19.73 -5.67
CA ASN A 159 5.69 -18.45 -4.98
C ASN A 159 7.16 -18.03 -4.97
N VAL A 160 7.42 -16.79 -5.39
CA VAL A 160 8.66 -16.06 -5.17
C VAL A 160 8.26 -14.78 -4.46
N ARG A 161 8.79 -14.53 -3.26
CA ARG A 161 8.37 -13.39 -2.43
C ARG A 161 8.91 -12.07 -2.96
N GLU A 162 10.14 -12.07 -3.44
CA GLU A 162 10.79 -10.89 -4.00
C GLU A 162 10.18 -10.52 -5.35
N LEU A 163 9.97 -9.24 -5.59
CA LEU A 163 9.56 -8.75 -6.92
C LEU A 163 10.70 -8.96 -7.94
N PRO A 164 10.42 -9.18 -9.23
CA PRO A 164 11.47 -9.35 -10.24
C PRO A 164 12.44 -8.15 -10.32
N ARG A 165 13.65 -8.33 -9.77
CA ARG A 165 14.72 -7.32 -9.71
C ARG A 165 16.07 -8.00 -9.45
N ALA A 166 17.14 -7.21 -9.40
CA ALA A 166 18.43 -7.70 -8.88
C ALA A 166 18.30 -7.95 -7.37
N SER A 167 18.57 -9.17 -6.93
CA SER A 167 18.27 -9.65 -5.58
C SER A 167 19.51 -10.10 -4.83
N THR A 168 19.43 -10.05 -3.50
CA THR A 168 20.45 -10.58 -2.57
C THR A 168 20.20 -12.03 -2.20
N HIS A 169 19.00 -12.54 -2.46
CA HIS A 169 18.56 -13.88 -2.10
C HIS A 169 17.60 -14.38 -3.18
N LEU A 170 17.89 -15.57 -3.72
CA LEU A 170 17.02 -16.26 -4.67
C LEU A 170 16.24 -17.33 -3.90
N GLU A 171 14.93 -17.16 -3.78
CA GLU A 171 14.06 -18.08 -3.07
C GLU A 171 12.83 -18.44 -3.92
N ALA A 172 12.49 -19.73 -3.99
CA ALA A 172 11.28 -20.20 -4.67
C ALA A 172 10.65 -21.35 -3.89
N MET A 173 9.33 -21.30 -3.73
CA MET A 173 8.59 -22.24 -2.91
C MET A 173 7.24 -22.64 -3.52
N CYS A 174 6.69 -23.75 -3.06
CA CYS A 174 5.38 -24.25 -3.45
C CYS A 174 4.68 -24.89 -2.24
N TYR A 175 3.35 -25.02 -2.35
CA TYR A 175 2.47 -25.38 -1.26
C TYR A 175 1.56 -26.54 -1.67
N PRO A 176 1.19 -27.44 -0.75
CA PRO A 176 0.31 -28.58 -1.07
C PRO A 176 -1.04 -28.12 -1.62
N ARG A 177 -1.58 -26.98 -1.12
CA ARG A 177 -2.86 -26.40 -1.56
C ARG A 177 -2.92 -26.13 -3.06
N PHE A 178 -1.80 -25.71 -3.66
CA PHE A 178 -1.70 -25.38 -5.08
C PHE A 178 -0.97 -26.49 -5.87
N GLY A 179 -0.67 -27.61 -5.20
CA GLY A 179 0.16 -28.70 -5.69
C GLY A 179 1.66 -28.40 -5.61
N PHE A 180 2.47 -29.45 -5.49
CA PHE A 180 3.93 -29.34 -5.61
C PHE A 180 4.43 -29.58 -7.03
N THR A 181 3.94 -30.63 -7.68
CA THR A 181 4.43 -31.06 -9.00
C THR A 181 4.07 -30.04 -10.07
N GLY A 182 5.07 -29.62 -10.85
CA GLY A 182 4.95 -28.58 -11.87
C GLY A 182 5.44 -27.21 -11.41
N ALA A 183 5.64 -26.98 -10.10
CA ALA A 183 6.20 -25.72 -9.60
C ALA A 183 7.56 -25.46 -10.26
N LYS A 184 7.76 -24.27 -10.81
CA LYS A 184 8.87 -23.92 -11.70
C LYS A 184 9.40 -22.51 -11.49
N VAL A 185 10.72 -22.37 -11.44
CA VAL A 185 11.43 -21.09 -11.33
C VAL A 185 12.58 -21.02 -12.33
N ALA A 186 12.86 -19.82 -12.85
CA ALA A 186 14.11 -19.50 -13.53
C ALA A 186 15.04 -18.73 -12.58
N LEU A 187 16.28 -19.22 -12.45
CA LEU A 187 17.38 -18.50 -11.82
C LEU A 187 18.20 -17.82 -12.90
N ILE A 188 18.20 -16.50 -12.86
CA ILE A 188 18.95 -15.64 -13.77
C ILE A 188 20.21 -15.19 -13.06
N GLY A 189 21.35 -15.41 -13.71
CA GLY A 189 22.63 -14.79 -13.38
C GLY A 189 23.19 -14.18 -14.65
N CYS A 190 23.34 -12.86 -14.70
CA CYS A 190 23.83 -12.17 -15.87
C CYS A 190 24.51 -10.83 -15.52
N PRO A 191 25.24 -10.20 -16.45
CA PRO A 191 25.69 -8.83 -16.28
C PRO A 191 24.51 -7.90 -15.91
N ARG A 192 24.74 -6.99 -14.96
CA ARG A 192 23.68 -6.14 -14.39
C ARG A 192 22.91 -5.31 -15.44
N PRO A 193 23.54 -4.72 -16.47
CA PRO A 193 22.82 -4.00 -17.52
C PRO A 193 21.92 -4.90 -18.39
N GLU A 194 22.24 -6.20 -18.49
CA GLU A 194 21.52 -7.16 -19.32
C GLU A 194 20.28 -7.74 -18.64
N LEU A 195 20.12 -7.54 -17.32
CA LEU A 195 19.08 -8.19 -16.52
C LEU A 195 17.68 -8.02 -17.10
N ARG A 196 17.30 -6.79 -17.47
CA ARG A 196 15.98 -6.52 -18.06
C ARG A 196 15.76 -7.32 -19.34
N ARG A 197 16.74 -7.29 -20.26
CA ARG A 197 16.69 -8.02 -21.53
C ARG A 197 16.59 -9.53 -21.31
N VAL A 198 17.37 -10.06 -20.37
CA VAL A 198 17.32 -11.49 -20.02
C VAL A 198 15.95 -11.88 -19.45
N ILE A 199 15.38 -11.06 -18.56
CA ILE A 199 14.02 -11.33 -18.05
C ILE A 199 12.99 -11.31 -19.19
N GLN A 200 13.06 -10.35 -20.13
CA GLN A 200 12.18 -10.35 -21.31
C GLN A 200 12.26 -11.66 -22.10
N GLN A 201 13.46 -12.20 -22.28
CA GLN A 201 13.67 -13.47 -22.99
C GLN A 201 13.10 -14.66 -22.23
N VAL A 202 13.30 -14.73 -20.91
CA VAL A 202 12.75 -15.81 -20.07
C VAL A 202 11.22 -15.77 -20.07
N VAL A 203 10.61 -14.60 -19.92
CA VAL A 203 9.14 -14.45 -19.96
C VAL A 203 8.59 -14.82 -21.33
N THR A 204 9.23 -14.36 -22.41
CA THR A 204 8.81 -14.69 -23.79
C THR A 204 8.89 -16.20 -24.07
N ALA A 205 9.86 -16.90 -23.47
CA ALA A 205 10.02 -18.34 -23.64
C ALA A 205 9.07 -19.20 -22.77
N THR A 206 8.20 -18.57 -21.96
CA THR A 206 7.32 -19.27 -21.00
C THR A 206 5.83 -19.03 -21.31
N PRO A 207 5.18 -19.89 -22.09
CA PRO A 207 3.80 -19.67 -22.56
C PRO A 207 2.73 -19.58 -21.45
N ASP A 208 2.99 -20.17 -20.28
CA ASP A 208 2.03 -20.20 -19.16
C ASP A 208 1.96 -18.87 -18.40
N LEU A 209 2.90 -17.95 -18.64
CA LEU A 209 2.93 -16.63 -18.02
C LEU A 209 2.17 -15.59 -18.85
N PRO A 210 1.56 -14.58 -18.21
CA PRO A 210 1.11 -13.40 -18.92
C PRO A 210 2.27 -12.72 -19.66
N HIS A 211 2.05 -12.39 -20.92
CA HIS A 211 3.00 -11.69 -21.78
C HIS A 211 2.43 -10.33 -22.17
N SER A 212 2.49 -9.36 -21.26
CA SER A 212 2.03 -8.01 -21.55
C SER A 212 3.11 -7.22 -22.29
N PRO A 213 2.88 -6.78 -23.55
CA PRO A 213 3.87 -5.98 -24.28
C PRO A 213 4.01 -4.55 -23.75
N ILE A 214 3.19 -4.17 -22.76
CA ILE A 214 3.20 -2.87 -22.09
C ILE A 214 3.25 -3.00 -20.56
N GLY A 215 3.58 -4.20 -20.06
CA GLY A 215 3.65 -4.52 -18.64
C GLY A 215 4.93 -5.29 -18.31
N GLY A 216 5.17 -5.50 -17.02
CA GLY A 216 6.34 -6.21 -16.52
C GLY A 216 7.64 -5.68 -17.12
N PRO A 217 8.47 -6.51 -17.76
CA PRO A 217 9.77 -6.06 -18.24
C PRO A 217 9.67 -5.13 -19.46
N TRP A 218 8.51 -4.98 -20.09
CA TRP A 218 8.29 -4.05 -21.21
C TRP A 218 7.67 -2.71 -20.78
N ALA A 219 7.30 -2.57 -19.51
CA ALA A 219 6.54 -1.42 -19.02
C ALA A 219 7.24 -0.06 -19.25
N LEU A 220 8.57 0.01 -19.12
CA LEU A 220 9.33 1.25 -19.33
C LEU A 220 9.30 1.77 -20.78
N ASP A 221 9.03 0.90 -21.76
CA ASP A 221 9.09 1.27 -23.17
C ASP A 221 7.74 1.76 -23.71
N ALA A 222 6.65 1.57 -22.96
CA ALA A 222 5.30 1.88 -23.40
C ALA A 222 4.89 3.31 -23.00
N GLU A 223 4.72 4.20 -23.99
CA GLU A 223 4.38 5.61 -23.76
C GLU A 223 3.05 5.80 -23.00
N ILE A 224 2.07 4.92 -23.23
CA ILE A 224 0.76 4.97 -22.53
C ILE A 224 0.92 4.91 -21.01
N ASN A 225 1.97 4.27 -20.50
CA ASN A 225 2.22 4.12 -19.07
C ASN A 225 2.61 5.46 -18.40
N GLN A 226 3.00 6.47 -19.17
CA GLN A 226 3.36 7.80 -18.68
C GLN A 226 2.20 8.79 -18.69
N GLY A 227 0.99 8.36 -19.07
CA GLY A 227 -0.18 9.23 -19.16
C GLY A 227 -0.75 9.63 -17.80
N SER A 228 -1.39 10.78 -17.76
CA SER A 228 -2.13 11.27 -16.59
C SER A 228 -3.62 11.13 -16.85
N TYR A 229 -4.41 10.78 -15.83
CA TYR A 229 -5.82 10.44 -16.01
C TYR A 229 -6.80 11.26 -15.17
N LEU A 230 -7.97 11.51 -15.74
CA LEU A 230 -9.11 12.12 -15.06
C LEU A 230 -10.08 11.04 -14.62
N PHE A 231 -10.49 11.05 -13.36
CA PHE A 231 -11.54 10.14 -12.89
C PHE A 231 -12.92 10.56 -13.39
N ASN A 232 -13.66 9.59 -13.92
CA ASN A 232 -15.10 9.66 -14.15
C ASN A 232 -15.86 8.81 -13.12
N PHE A 233 -16.44 9.49 -12.13
CA PHE A 233 -17.36 8.88 -11.14
C PHE A 233 -18.83 8.87 -11.61
N GLY A 234 -19.10 9.11 -12.90
CA GLY A 234 -20.44 9.13 -13.48
C GLY A 234 -20.73 10.34 -14.38
N ASP A 235 -21.95 10.43 -14.88
CA ASP A 235 -22.44 11.53 -15.73
C ASP A 235 -21.67 11.75 -17.05
N MET A 236 -21.05 10.70 -17.59
CA MET A 236 -20.45 10.73 -18.93
C MET A 236 -21.22 9.82 -19.88
N SER A 237 -22.36 10.34 -20.36
CA SER A 237 -23.18 9.78 -21.43
C SER A 237 -22.66 10.21 -22.81
N VAL A 238 -23.22 9.64 -23.88
CA VAL A 238 -22.82 9.92 -25.27
C VAL A 238 -22.93 11.40 -25.63
N ASP A 239 -23.97 12.08 -25.16
CA ASP A 239 -24.23 13.52 -25.38
C ASP A 239 -23.31 14.42 -24.55
N LYS A 240 -22.77 13.93 -23.44
CA LYS A 240 -21.86 14.70 -22.56
C LYS A 240 -20.37 14.43 -22.79
N ALA A 241 -20.03 13.40 -23.56
CA ALA A 241 -18.64 13.01 -23.81
C ALA A 241 -17.76 14.17 -24.33
N ASP A 242 -18.31 15.05 -25.16
CA ASP A 242 -17.58 16.19 -25.73
C ASP A 242 -17.18 17.24 -24.67
N GLU A 243 -17.99 17.40 -23.61
CA GLU A 243 -17.65 18.27 -22.48
C GLU A 243 -16.52 17.67 -21.63
N TRP A 244 -16.52 16.35 -21.43
CA TRP A 244 -15.45 15.63 -20.75
C TRP A 244 -14.14 15.67 -21.53
N ILE A 245 -14.19 15.52 -22.86
CA ILE A 245 -13.03 15.68 -23.74
C ILE A 245 -12.44 17.09 -23.61
N LYS A 246 -13.29 18.12 -23.62
CA LYS A 246 -12.86 19.52 -23.42
C LYS A 246 -12.22 19.73 -22.05
N LEU A 247 -12.77 19.11 -21.00
CA LEU A 247 -12.21 19.17 -19.66
C LEU A 247 -10.83 18.52 -19.60
N ALA A 248 -10.67 17.29 -20.08
CA ALA A 248 -9.38 16.59 -20.09
C ALA A 248 -8.30 17.42 -20.80
N ARG A 249 -8.62 18.00 -21.97
CA ARG A 249 -7.72 18.92 -22.70
C ARG A 249 -7.40 20.18 -21.92
N SER A 250 -8.37 20.74 -21.20
CA SER A 250 -8.16 21.95 -20.38
C SER A 250 -7.22 21.70 -19.19
N LEU A 251 -7.06 20.44 -18.79
CA LEU A 251 -6.17 19.97 -17.73
C LEU A 251 -4.86 19.36 -18.26
N GLY A 252 -4.72 19.18 -19.58
CA GLY A 252 -3.56 18.51 -20.20
C GLY A 252 -3.52 16.99 -20.01
N LEU A 253 -4.63 16.39 -19.59
CA LEU A 253 -4.73 14.94 -19.32
C LEU A 253 -5.07 14.18 -20.61
N ASN A 254 -4.47 13.01 -20.79
CA ASN A 254 -4.60 12.20 -22.01
C ASN A 254 -5.35 10.88 -21.81
N GLN A 255 -5.86 10.61 -20.60
CA GLN A 255 -6.68 9.45 -20.29
C GLN A 255 -7.88 9.85 -19.41
N ILE A 256 -8.98 9.11 -19.53
CA ILE A 256 -10.16 9.21 -18.65
C ILE A 256 -10.47 7.82 -18.10
N ASP A 257 -10.55 7.71 -16.79
CA ASP A 257 -10.70 6.45 -16.07
C ASP A 257 -12.12 6.34 -15.50
N PHE A 258 -12.87 5.31 -15.90
CA PHE A 258 -14.28 5.14 -15.56
C PHE A 258 -14.38 4.28 -14.31
N HIS A 259 -14.72 4.92 -13.19
CA HIS A 259 -14.90 4.24 -11.92
C HIS A 259 -16.24 3.51 -11.87
N GLY A 260 -16.21 2.24 -11.46
CA GLY A 260 -17.39 1.43 -11.21
C GLY A 260 -18.20 1.89 -9.99
N GLY A 261 -19.25 1.16 -9.63
CA GLY A 261 -20.21 1.54 -8.59
C GLY A 261 -21.23 2.59 -9.06
N SER A 262 -20.84 3.52 -9.92
CA SER A 262 -21.72 4.53 -10.52
C SER A 262 -21.81 4.45 -12.04
N SER A 263 -20.69 4.31 -12.76
CA SER A 263 -20.67 4.19 -14.22
C SER A 263 -21.14 2.80 -14.68
N PHE A 264 -20.74 1.77 -13.95
CA PHE A 264 -21.17 0.38 -14.13
C PHE A 264 -21.13 -0.34 -12.79
N ARG A 265 -21.82 -1.46 -12.67
CA ARG A 265 -21.87 -2.27 -11.44
C ARG A 265 -20.60 -3.09 -11.26
N PHE A 266 -20.09 -3.20 -10.03
CA PHE A 266 -18.94 -4.07 -9.73
C PHE A 266 -19.30 -5.55 -9.87
N GLY A 267 -18.37 -6.36 -10.35
CA GLY A 267 -18.55 -7.79 -10.59
C GLY A 267 -18.89 -8.09 -12.05
N ASP A 268 -20.10 -7.74 -12.50
CA ASP A 268 -20.55 -8.03 -13.87
C ASP A 268 -20.36 -6.89 -14.88
N CYS A 269 -19.84 -5.76 -14.41
CA CYS A 269 -19.60 -4.55 -15.20
C CYS A 269 -20.83 -4.08 -15.99
N GLU A 270 -22.04 -4.33 -15.47
CA GLU A 270 -23.28 -3.90 -16.13
C GLU A 270 -23.34 -2.36 -16.15
N PRO A 271 -23.39 -1.71 -17.32
CA PRO A 271 -23.41 -0.26 -17.41
C PRO A 271 -24.63 0.34 -16.71
N ASN A 272 -24.46 1.50 -16.08
CA ASN A 272 -25.57 2.20 -15.45
C ASN A 272 -26.64 2.55 -16.51
N PRO A 273 -27.87 2.03 -16.40
CA PRO A 273 -28.89 2.19 -17.45
C PRO A 273 -29.38 3.63 -17.61
N LYS A 274 -29.14 4.52 -16.63
CA LYS A 274 -29.47 5.95 -16.75
C LYS A 274 -28.46 6.69 -17.62
N THR A 275 -27.17 6.36 -17.48
CA THR A 275 -26.07 6.98 -18.23
C THR A 275 -25.89 6.31 -19.60
N TYR A 276 -26.13 5.00 -19.67
CA TYR A 276 -25.90 4.12 -20.80
C TYR A 276 -27.18 3.34 -21.14
N PRO A 277 -28.19 4.00 -21.74
CA PRO A 277 -29.53 3.41 -21.92
C PRO A 277 -29.57 2.21 -22.88
N GLN A 278 -28.54 2.03 -23.72
CA GLN A 278 -28.37 0.84 -24.57
C GLN A 278 -27.28 -0.11 -24.03
N GLY A 279 -27.03 -0.07 -22.71
CA GLY A 279 -26.01 -0.88 -22.05
C GLY A 279 -24.62 -0.64 -22.63
N ARG A 280 -23.89 -1.73 -22.92
CA ARG A 280 -22.50 -1.67 -23.42
C ARG A 280 -22.36 -0.95 -24.76
N ALA A 281 -23.40 -0.92 -25.59
CA ALA A 281 -23.36 -0.16 -26.84
C ALA A 281 -23.23 1.35 -26.60
N SER A 282 -23.94 1.89 -25.59
CA SER A 282 -23.80 3.30 -25.20
C SER A 282 -22.44 3.57 -24.55
N LEU A 283 -21.95 2.68 -23.68
CA LEU A 283 -20.63 2.82 -23.06
C LEU A 283 -19.51 2.79 -24.11
N LYS A 284 -19.57 1.84 -25.05
CA LYS A 284 -18.68 1.78 -26.21
C LYS A 284 -18.71 3.08 -27.02
N ALA A 285 -19.88 3.63 -27.31
CA ALA A 285 -19.99 4.86 -28.09
C ALA A 285 -19.30 6.06 -27.40
N VAL A 286 -19.29 6.10 -26.06
CA VAL A 286 -18.51 7.09 -25.30
C VAL A 286 -17.01 6.84 -25.48
N VAL A 287 -16.55 5.60 -25.30
CA VAL A 287 -15.13 5.23 -25.48
C VAL A 287 -14.65 5.55 -26.90
N ASP A 288 -15.44 5.25 -27.93
CA ASP A 288 -15.14 5.55 -29.33
C ASP A 288 -14.99 7.06 -29.56
N LYS A 289 -15.81 7.90 -28.90
CA LYS A 289 -15.65 9.37 -28.94
C LYS A 289 -14.35 9.82 -28.28
N LEU A 290 -13.95 9.23 -27.14
CA LEU A 290 -12.68 9.53 -26.48
C LEU A 290 -11.49 9.18 -27.39
N HIS A 291 -11.54 8.01 -28.03
CA HIS A 291 -10.53 7.56 -28.99
C HIS A 291 -10.43 8.49 -30.20
N ALA A 292 -11.56 8.91 -30.77
CA ALA A 292 -11.59 9.87 -31.87
C ALA A 292 -10.96 11.22 -31.49
N ALA A 293 -11.00 11.58 -30.20
CA ALA A 293 -10.34 12.76 -29.65
C ALA A 293 -8.88 12.51 -29.22
N GLY A 294 -8.34 11.31 -29.40
CA GLY A 294 -6.97 10.93 -29.01
C GLY A 294 -6.78 10.66 -27.51
N LEU A 295 -7.86 10.51 -26.74
CA LEU A 295 -7.81 10.17 -25.32
C LEU A 295 -7.92 8.65 -25.12
N LYS A 296 -7.30 8.15 -24.05
CA LYS A 296 -7.40 6.75 -23.63
C LYS A 296 -8.51 6.55 -22.60
N ALA A 297 -9.14 5.38 -22.61
CA ALA A 297 -10.22 5.05 -21.68
C ALA A 297 -9.79 3.94 -20.70
N GLY A 298 -10.00 4.17 -19.40
CA GLY A 298 -9.75 3.20 -18.33
C GLY A 298 -11.02 2.56 -17.80
N LEU A 299 -10.96 1.25 -17.52
CA LEU A 299 -11.97 0.49 -16.80
C LEU A 299 -11.49 0.30 -15.35
N HIS A 300 -12.06 1.04 -14.41
CA HIS A 300 -11.69 0.98 -13.00
C HIS A 300 -12.76 0.23 -12.21
N THR A 301 -12.47 -1.01 -11.83
CA THR A 301 -13.40 -1.89 -11.13
C THR A 301 -12.79 -2.42 -9.85
N TYR A 302 -13.63 -2.72 -8.87
CA TYR A 302 -13.22 -3.56 -7.76
C TYR A 302 -13.06 -4.98 -8.31
N ALA A 303 -11.86 -5.55 -8.18
CA ALA A 303 -11.38 -6.70 -8.94
C ALA A 303 -12.40 -7.86 -9.07
N PHE A 304 -12.44 -8.77 -8.10
CA PHE A 304 -13.35 -9.93 -8.07
C PHE A 304 -14.59 -9.68 -7.18
N PHE A 305 -14.76 -8.47 -6.66
CA PHE A 305 -15.87 -8.12 -5.78
C PHE A 305 -17.17 -7.92 -6.57
N MET A 306 -18.27 -8.41 -6.01
CA MET A 306 -19.58 -8.43 -6.64
C MET A 306 -20.58 -7.61 -5.85
N ASP A 307 -21.25 -6.70 -6.55
CA ASP A 307 -22.39 -5.97 -6.00
C ASP A 307 -23.55 -6.92 -5.68
N LYS A 308 -24.30 -6.59 -4.63
CA LYS A 308 -25.43 -7.39 -4.15
C LYS A 308 -26.59 -7.50 -5.16
N LYS A 309 -26.57 -6.67 -6.21
CA LYS A 309 -27.51 -6.69 -7.33
C LYS A 309 -27.00 -7.47 -8.55
N CYS A 310 -25.81 -8.07 -8.49
CA CYS A 310 -25.32 -8.93 -9.57
C CYS A 310 -26.26 -10.14 -9.77
N PRO A 311 -26.39 -10.65 -11.01
CA PRO A 311 -27.18 -11.85 -11.30
C PRO A 311 -26.73 -13.10 -10.54
N TRP A 312 -25.47 -13.15 -10.11
CA TRP A 312 -24.94 -14.22 -9.25
C TRP A 312 -25.40 -14.14 -7.79
N VAL A 313 -25.97 -13.01 -7.36
CA VAL A 313 -26.42 -12.79 -5.97
C VAL A 313 -27.94 -12.81 -5.87
N THR A 314 -28.63 -12.27 -6.88
CA THR A 314 -30.08 -12.04 -6.83
C THR A 314 -30.71 -12.21 -8.22
N PRO A 315 -31.96 -12.72 -8.33
CA PRO A 315 -32.86 -13.14 -7.24
C PRO A 315 -32.55 -14.51 -6.65
N VAL A 316 -31.65 -15.29 -7.26
CA VAL A 316 -31.22 -16.60 -6.76
C VAL A 316 -29.70 -16.54 -6.54
N PRO A 317 -29.22 -16.67 -5.29
CA PRO A 317 -27.80 -16.60 -4.99
C PRO A 317 -27.06 -17.83 -5.53
N ASP A 318 -25.94 -17.62 -6.22
CA ASP A 318 -25.11 -18.71 -6.74
C ASP A 318 -24.46 -19.47 -5.57
N LYS A 319 -24.52 -20.80 -5.63
CA LYS A 319 -23.95 -21.69 -4.61
C LYS A 319 -22.44 -21.55 -4.48
N ARG A 320 -21.76 -20.94 -5.46
CA ARG A 320 -20.31 -20.69 -5.49
C ARG A 320 -19.90 -19.36 -4.86
N LEU A 321 -20.83 -18.57 -4.28
CA LEU A 321 -20.45 -17.44 -3.42
C LEU A 321 -19.62 -17.93 -2.23
N ALA A 322 -18.58 -17.19 -1.86
CA ALA A 322 -17.66 -17.62 -0.80
C ALA A 322 -18.32 -17.59 0.58
N LYS A 323 -17.92 -18.55 1.42
CA LYS A 323 -18.49 -18.80 2.75
C LYS A 323 -17.34 -18.90 3.75
N ASP A 324 -17.50 -18.39 4.96
CA ASP A 324 -16.53 -18.51 6.06
C ASP A 324 -16.97 -19.52 7.13
N ALA A 325 -18.28 -19.69 7.32
CA ALA A 325 -18.87 -20.64 8.26
C ALA A 325 -20.12 -21.32 7.68
N THR A 326 -20.42 -22.50 8.19
CA THR A 326 -21.64 -23.25 7.84
C THR A 326 -22.28 -23.79 9.12
N PHE A 327 -23.57 -23.52 9.26
CA PHE A 327 -24.42 -23.96 10.36
C PHE A 327 -25.55 -24.86 9.83
N THR A 328 -26.31 -25.42 10.75
CA THR A 328 -27.43 -26.31 10.47
C THR A 328 -28.69 -25.80 11.16
N LEU A 329 -29.77 -25.57 10.39
CA LEU A 329 -31.07 -25.13 10.94
C LEU A 329 -31.58 -26.10 12.01
N ALA A 330 -31.78 -25.59 13.23
CA ALA A 330 -32.29 -26.37 14.36
C ALA A 330 -33.80 -26.65 14.24
N GLU A 331 -34.53 -25.79 13.53
CA GLU A 331 -35.94 -25.92 13.21
C GLU A 331 -36.22 -25.44 11.78
N ALA A 332 -37.38 -25.82 11.24
CA ALA A 332 -37.80 -25.36 9.92
C ALA A 332 -38.16 -23.86 9.93
N LEU A 333 -37.88 -23.18 8.82
CA LEU A 333 -38.35 -21.83 8.54
C LEU A 333 -39.54 -21.92 7.59
N ASP A 334 -40.64 -21.26 7.92
CA ASP A 334 -41.85 -21.26 7.10
C ASP A 334 -41.94 -19.96 6.28
N ALA A 335 -42.29 -20.07 4.99
CA ALA A 335 -42.38 -18.93 4.07
C ALA A 335 -43.45 -17.89 4.46
N SER A 336 -44.50 -18.30 5.17
CA SER A 336 -45.57 -17.42 5.66
C SER A 336 -45.20 -16.64 6.92
N THR A 337 -44.09 -17.02 7.57
CA THR A 337 -43.60 -16.37 8.78
C THR A 337 -42.31 -15.61 8.49
N ASN A 338 -42.33 -14.29 8.69
CA ASN A 338 -41.10 -13.49 8.69
C ASN A 338 -40.40 -13.62 10.05
N LYS A 339 -40.01 -14.85 10.42
CA LYS A 339 -39.33 -15.11 11.69
C LYS A 339 -38.08 -14.24 11.77
N ALA A 340 -38.03 -13.36 12.75
CA ALA A 340 -36.87 -12.52 13.03
C ALA A 340 -35.74 -13.29 13.71
N THR A 341 -35.81 -14.62 13.80
CA THR A 341 -34.82 -15.46 14.47
C THR A 341 -34.61 -16.75 13.67
N VAL A 342 -33.36 -17.06 13.39
CA VAL A 342 -32.91 -18.28 12.70
C VAL A 342 -32.12 -19.11 13.70
N PHE A 343 -32.75 -20.16 14.24
CA PHE A 343 -32.10 -21.06 15.20
C PHE A 343 -31.17 -22.05 14.49
N VAL A 344 -29.96 -22.20 15.03
CA VAL A 344 -28.93 -23.10 14.51
C VAL A 344 -28.43 -24.04 15.59
N SER A 345 -27.86 -25.17 15.15
CA SER A 345 -27.40 -26.23 16.07
C SER A 345 -26.02 -25.92 16.66
N GLU A 346 -25.16 -25.25 15.90
CA GLU A 346 -23.79 -24.94 16.24
C GLU A 346 -23.65 -23.56 16.93
N PRO A 347 -22.65 -23.35 17.81
CA PRO A 347 -22.46 -22.08 18.50
C PRO A 347 -22.18 -20.89 17.57
N THR A 348 -22.88 -19.77 17.76
CA THR A 348 -22.65 -18.52 17.01
C THR A 348 -21.72 -17.55 17.76
N THR A 349 -20.84 -18.06 18.64
CA THR A 349 -20.00 -17.24 19.54
C THR A 349 -19.06 -16.30 18.80
N ASN A 350 -18.61 -16.70 17.61
CA ASN A 350 -17.67 -15.94 16.78
C ASN A 350 -18.37 -15.09 15.70
N MET A 351 -19.71 -15.07 15.68
CA MET A 351 -20.49 -14.29 14.70
C MET A 351 -20.66 -12.84 15.16
N SER A 352 -20.66 -11.92 14.19
CA SER A 352 -20.76 -10.48 14.42
C SER A 352 -21.60 -9.84 13.33
N ALA A 353 -22.48 -8.91 13.69
CA ALA A 353 -23.20 -8.09 12.71
C ALA A 353 -22.43 -6.82 12.30
N ILE A 354 -21.21 -6.63 12.80
CA ILE A 354 -20.39 -5.46 12.47
C ILE A 354 -19.85 -5.62 11.05
N THR A 355 -20.25 -4.73 10.16
CA THR A 355 -19.72 -4.59 8.81
C THR A 355 -19.14 -3.18 8.64
N GLY A 356 -18.21 -3.02 7.72
CA GLY A 356 -17.60 -1.74 7.40
C GLY A 356 -16.71 -1.87 6.17
N PHE A 357 -16.20 -0.74 5.67
CA PHE A 357 -15.47 -0.74 4.41
C PHE A 357 -14.23 -1.67 4.46
N PHE A 358 -13.43 -1.60 5.52
CA PHE A 358 -12.25 -2.47 5.70
C PHE A 358 -12.50 -3.71 6.58
N VAL A 359 -13.75 -4.01 6.92
CA VAL A 359 -14.09 -5.14 7.80
C VAL A 359 -14.28 -6.41 6.97
N ARG A 360 -13.52 -7.46 7.25
CA ARG A 360 -13.65 -8.79 6.63
C ARG A 360 -14.72 -9.61 7.37
N ASN A 361 -15.97 -9.19 7.26
CA ASN A 361 -17.13 -9.83 7.90
C ASN A 361 -18.41 -9.49 7.13
N SER A 362 -19.36 -10.43 7.09
CA SER A 362 -20.71 -10.20 6.58
C SER A 362 -21.75 -10.22 7.69
N ALA A 363 -22.91 -9.66 7.40
CA ALA A 363 -24.14 -9.86 8.16
C ALA A 363 -25.17 -10.67 7.36
N THR A 364 -24.76 -11.37 6.29
CA THR A 364 -25.64 -12.09 5.37
C THR A 364 -25.45 -13.60 5.45
N LEU A 365 -26.56 -14.32 5.60
CA LEU A 365 -26.69 -15.76 5.55
C LEU A 365 -27.27 -16.20 4.20
N HIS A 366 -26.89 -17.38 3.73
CA HIS A 366 -27.39 -18.04 2.52
C HIS A 366 -27.97 -19.40 2.90
N VAL A 367 -29.29 -19.55 2.68
CA VAL A 367 -30.06 -20.77 2.95
C VAL A 367 -30.84 -21.15 1.70
N ASP A 368 -30.53 -22.28 1.08
CA ASP A 368 -31.08 -22.69 -0.22
C ASP A 368 -31.00 -21.54 -1.25
N ASP A 369 -32.13 -21.03 -1.75
CA ASP A 369 -32.18 -19.91 -2.71
C ASP A 369 -32.50 -18.55 -2.05
N GLU A 370 -32.36 -18.44 -0.72
CA GLU A 370 -32.69 -17.24 0.05
C GLU A 370 -31.45 -16.64 0.73
N LEU A 371 -31.35 -15.30 0.70
CA LEU A 371 -30.42 -14.55 1.53
C LEU A 371 -31.16 -13.92 2.73
N ILE A 372 -30.53 -13.96 3.90
CA ILE A 372 -31.08 -13.43 5.16
C ILE A 372 -30.04 -12.52 5.81
N VAL A 373 -30.40 -11.28 6.16
CA VAL A 373 -29.51 -10.36 6.90
C VAL A 373 -29.83 -10.41 8.38
N TYR A 374 -28.84 -10.53 9.26
CA TYR A 374 -29.03 -10.50 10.72
C TYR A 374 -28.38 -9.28 11.37
N SER A 375 -28.88 -8.83 12.52
CA SER A 375 -28.25 -7.75 13.30
C SER A 375 -27.86 -8.14 14.73
N GLY A 376 -28.09 -9.40 15.10
CA GLY A 376 -27.61 -9.97 16.35
C GLY A 376 -27.39 -11.49 16.28
N ALA A 377 -26.69 -12.03 17.26
CA ALA A 377 -26.49 -13.47 17.42
C ALA A 377 -26.51 -13.86 18.90
N SER A 378 -27.18 -14.97 19.23
CA SER A 378 -27.22 -15.50 20.60
C SER A 378 -25.95 -16.29 20.91
N ARG A 379 -25.13 -15.78 21.84
CA ARG A 379 -23.86 -16.44 22.22
C ARG A 379 -24.05 -17.65 23.16
N THR A 380 -25.27 -17.90 23.62
CA THR A 380 -25.63 -19.04 24.48
C THR A 380 -26.74 -19.87 23.86
N SER A 381 -26.82 -21.14 24.22
CA SER A 381 -27.89 -22.03 23.76
C SER A 381 -29.28 -21.54 24.24
N PRO A 382 -30.34 -21.57 23.41
CA PRO A 382 -30.33 -21.99 22.01
C PRO A 382 -29.62 -20.96 21.11
N TYR A 383 -28.70 -21.45 20.27
CA TYR A 383 -27.93 -20.61 19.37
C TYR A 383 -28.81 -20.14 18.22
N ALA A 384 -28.66 -18.86 17.85
CA ALA A 384 -29.49 -18.26 16.82
C ALA A 384 -28.86 -17.01 16.25
N PHE A 385 -29.19 -16.71 15.00
CA PHE A 385 -29.11 -15.36 14.45
C PHE A 385 -30.42 -14.63 14.77
N THR A 386 -30.36 -13.40 15.24
CA THR A 386 -31.51 -12.60 15.70
C THR A 386 -31.67 -11.34 14.87
N ASN A 387 -32.87 -10.75 14.93
CA ASN A 387 -33.29 -9.61 14.12
C ASN A 387 -33.08 -9.87 12.62
N CYS A 388 -33.43 -11.07 12.18
CA CYS A 388 -33.25 -11.51 10.80
C CYS A 388 -34.25 -10.85 9.85
N GLN A 389 -33.73 -10.28 8.76
CA GLN A 389 -34.49 -9.82 7.60
C GLN A 389 -34.36 -10.87 6.49
N ARG A 390 -35.47 -11.58 6.24
CA ARG A 390 -35.60 -12.60 5.19
C ARG A 390 -35.83 -12.00 3.80
N GLY A 391 -35.51 -12.77 2.75
CA GLY A 391 -35.60 -12.28 1.37
C GLY A 391 -34.69 -11.08 1.09
N ALA A 392 -33.54 -11.01 1.77
CA ALA A 392 -32.61 -9.92 1.64
C ALA A 392 -32.06 -9.81 0.21
N TRP A 393 -31.66 -8.59 -0.16
CA TRP A 393 -31.04 -8.28 -1.46
C TRP A 393 -31.87 -8.67 -2.70
N GLY A 394 -33.18 -8.85 -2.55
CA GLY A 394 -34.10 -9.19 -3.65
C GLY A 394 -34.32 -10.69 -3.86
N THR A 395 -33.79 -11.53 -2.97
CA THR A 395 -34.13 -12.96 -2.95
C THR A 395 -35.55 -13.21 -2.45
N ARG A 396 -36.11 -14.37 -2.76
CA ARG A 396 -37.48 -14.72 -2.37
C ARG A 396 -37.51 -15.45 -1.03
N VAL A 397 -38.38 -14.99 -0.13
CA VAL A 397 -38.71 -15.72 1.11
C VAL A 397 -39.28 -17.10 0.78
N ALA A 398 -38.64 -18.16 1.27
CA ALA A 398 -38.99 -19.56 0.99
C ALA A 398 -39.29 -20.36 2.27
N SER A 399 -39.61 -21.65 2.15
CA SER A 399 -39.62 -22.54 3.33
C SER A 399 -38.34 -23.36 3.33
N HIS A 400 -37.70 -23.50 4.49
CA HIS A 400 -36.46 -24.27 4.65
C HIS A 400 -36.67 -25.38 5.68
N ALA A 401 -36.27 -26.59 5.33
CA ALA A 401 -36.42 -27.73 6.21
C ALA A 401 -35.47 -27.63 7.42
N LYS A 402 -35.88 -28.20 8.56
CA LYS A 402 -34.95 -28.49 9.65
C LYS A 402 -33.78 -29.31 9.11
N GLY A 403 -32.56 -28.95 9.48
CA GLY A 403 -31.35 -29.58 8.98
C GLY A 403 -30.77 -28.94 7.71
N ALA A 404 -31.45 -27.98 7.07
CA ALA A 404 -30.87 -27.24 5.96
C ALA A 404 -29.62 -26.46 6.40
N LYS A 405 -28.69 -26.26 5.46
CA LYS A 405 -27.45 -25.54 5.72
C LYS A 405 -27.68 -24.04 5.70
N VAL A 406 -27.11 -23.37 6.70
CA VAL A 406 -27.08 -21.91 6.81
C VAL A 406 -25.64 -21.49 6.63
N HIS A 407 -25.30 -20.97 5.46
CA HIS A 407 -23.95 -20.52 5.16
C HIS A 407 -23.81 -19.05 5.52
N HIS A 408 -22.75 -18.70 6.25
CA HIS A 408 -22.38 -17.30 6.44
C HIS A 408 -21.49 -16.88 5.27
N LEU A 409 -21.88 -15.80 4.58
CA LEU A 409 -21.18 -15.34 3.38
C LEU A 409 -19.95 -14.51 3.75
N LYS A 410 -18.94 -14.50 2.87
CA LYS A 410 -17.82 -13.57 2.98
C LYS A 410 -18.18 -12.22 2.34
N GLU A 411 -17.79 -11.15 3.02
CA GLU A 411 -18.00 -9.77 2.57
C GLU A 411 -16.80 -8.90 2.97
N CYS A 412 -16.39 -8.01 2.07
CA CYS A 412 -15.43 -6.93 2.31
C CYS A 412 -15.80 -5.76 1.39
N PHE A 413 -15.48 -4.52 1.78
CA PHE A 413 -15.87 -3.30 1.05
C PHE A 413 -17.40 -3.16 0.80
N GLY A 414 -18.22 -3.87 1.58
CA GLY A 414 -19.67 -3.95 1.39
C GLY A 414 -20.14 -4.84 0.23
N LEU A 415 -19.23 -5.62 -0.36
CA LEU A 415 -19.45 -6.46 -1.54
C LEU A 415 -19.17 -7.94 -1.25
N PHE A 416 -19.83 -8.84 -1.98
CA PHE A 416 -19.57 -10.28 -1.89
C PHE A 416 -18.42 -10.70 -2.80
N VAL A 417 -17.92 -11.92 -2.60
CA VAL A 417 -16.80 -12.48 -3.37
C VAL A 417 -17.09 -13.91 -3.83
N PRO A 418 -16.54 -14.34 -4.98
CA PRO A 418 -16.65 -15.72 -5.43
C PRO A 418 -15.82 -16.62 -4.51
N ASP A 419 -16.19 -17.89 -4.39
CA ASP A 419 -15.32 -18.90 -3.80
C ASP A 419 -14.11 -19.11 -4.72
N GLY A 420 -12.92 -18.75 -4.24
CA GLY A 420 -11.68 -18.77 -5.00
C GLY A 420 -11.27 -20.15 -5.51
N ASP A 421 -11.79 -21.22 -4.90
CA ASP A 421 -11.54 -22.61 -5.28
C ASP A 421 -12.51 -23.16 -6.33
N THR A 422 -13.50 -22.35 -6.73
CA THR A 422 -14.45 -22.68 -7.80
C THR A 422 -14.08 -21.98 -9.11
N ASP A 423 -14.81 -22.30 -10.18
CA ASP A 423 -14.74 -21.63 -11.48
C ASP A 423 -15.40 -20.23 -11.49
N MET A 424 -16.14 -19.86 -10.44
CA MET A 424 -16.80 -18.56 -10.36
C MET A 424 -15.82 -17.37 -10.41
N LEU A 425 -14.61 -17.53 -9.84
CA LEU A 425 -13.57 -16.50 -9.96
C LEU A 425 -13.18 -16.24 -11.42
N ALA A 426 -13.16 -17.28 -12.25
CA ALA A 426 -12.90 -17.17 -13.68
C ALA A 426 -14.11 -16.60 -14.45
N ASP A 427 -15.34 -16.89 -14.02
CA ASP A 427 -16.57 -16.31 -14.60
C ASP A 427 -16.62 -14.78 -14.41
N VAL A 428 -16.24 -14.29 -13.21
CA VAL A 428 -16.14 -12.85 -12.92
C VAL A 428 -15.04 -12.22 -13.78
N ALA A 429 -13.85 -12.82 -13.82
CA ALA A 429 -12.75 -12.35 -14.67
C ALA A 429 -13.14 -12.29 -16.16
N ALA A 430 -13.87 -13.30 -16.66
CA ALA A 430 -14.35 -13.34 -18.03
C ALA A 430 -15.34 -12.21 -18.35
N THR A 431 -16.17 -11.81 -17.38
CA THR A 431 -17.15 -10.74 -17.56
C THR A 431 -16.49 -9.37 -17.58
N THR A 432 -15.48 -9.16 -16.74
CA THR A 432 -14.63 -7.96 -16.78
C THR A 432 -13.86 -7.87 -18.11
N ALA A 433 -13.20 -8.95 -18.55
CA ALA A 433 -12.48 -9.00 -19.83
C ALA A 433 -13.41 -8.72 -21.02
N ARG A 434 -14.62 -9.31 -21.01
CA ARG A 434 -15.62 -9.07 -22.06
C ARG A 434 -16.03 -7.60 -22.13
N THR A 435 -16.26 -6.95 -21.00
CA THR A 435 -16.60 -5.51 -20.99
C THR A 435 -15.44 -4.66 -21.50
N PHE A 436 -14.20 -4.99 -21.07
CA PHE A 436 -12.99 -4.35 -21.57
C PHE A 436 -12.87 -4.46 -23.10
N ASN A 437 -13.00 -5.66 -23.65
CA ASN A 437 -12.87 -5.94 -25.08
C ASN A 437 -14.01 -5.29 -25.90
N GLU A 438 -15.27 -5.50 -25.50
CA GLU A 438 -16.46 -5.04 -26.23
C GLU A 438 -16.54 -3.50 -26.27
N CYS A 439 -16.27 -2.83 -25.14
CA CYS A 439 -16.31 -1.37 -25.08
C CYS A 439 -15.03 -0.73 -25.64
N GLY A 440 -13.94 -1.50 -25.71
CA GLY A 440 -12.68 -1.08 -26.29
C GLY A 440 -11.82 -0.21 -25.38
N PHE A 441 -11.83 -0.48 -24.08
CA PHE A 441 -10.94 0.21 -23.13
C PHE A 441 -9.45 -0.05 -23.45
N ASP A 442 -8.58 0.85 -22.97
CA ASP A 442 -7.12 0.78 -23.12
C ASP A 442 -6.41 0.46 -21.79
N MET A 443 -7.03 0.85 -20.68
CA MET A 443 -6.50 0.76 -19.33
C MET A 443 -7.46 -0.02 -18.43
N MET A 444 -6.92 -0.69 -17.41
CA MET A 444 -7.68 -1.29 -16.34
C MET A 444 -7.04 -0.99 -14.99
N TYR A 445 -7.85 -0.48 -14.06
CA TYR A 445 -7.47 -0.38 -12.65
C TYR A 445 -8.24 -1.46 -11.88
N LEU A 446 -7.51 -2.44 -11.34
CA LEU A 446 -8.05 -3.50 -10.48
C LEU A 446 -7.96 -3.05 -9.03
N ASP A 447 -8.92 -2.23 -8.64
CA ASP A 447 -9.03 -1.73 -7.27
C ASP A 447 -9.53 -2.83 -6.34
N ALA A 448 -9.38 -2.61 -5.03
CA ALA A 448 -9.73 -3.56 -3.98
C ALA A 448 -9.02 -4.94 -4.09
N LEU A 449 -8.07 -5.13 -5.03
CA LEU A 449 -7.32 -6.38 -5.15
C LEU A 449 -6.51 -6.69 -3.88
N ASP A 450 -6.13 -5.67 -3.12
CA ASP A 450 -5.57 -5.75 -1.76
C ASP A 450 -6.51 -6.39 -0.71
N GLY A 451 -7.78 -6.62 -1.04
CA GLY A 451 -8.71 -7.45 -0.28
C GLY A 451 -8.66 -8.94 -0.62
N GLU A 452 -7.70 -9.41 -1.41
CA GLU A 452 -7.53 -10.84 -1.83
C GLU A 452 -7.40 -11.84 -0.67
N ASP A 453 -7.05 -11.38 0.53
CA ASP A 453 -7.04 -12.19 1.75
C ASP A 453 -8.41 -12.82 2.04
N ILE A 454 -9.50 -12.17 1.61
CA ILE A 454 -10.87 -12.67 1.80
C ILE A 454 -11.11 -14.00 1.07
N LEU A 455 -10.43 -14.26 -0.04
CA LEU A 455 -10.66 -15.45 -0.86
C LEU A 455 -10.16 -16.72 -0.17
N GLY A 456 -8.97 -16.68 0.44
CA GLY A 456 -8.30 -17.87 0.96
C GLY A 456 -7.45 -17.70 2.22
N GLY A 457 -7.50 -16.54 2.88
CA GLY A 457 -6.62 -16.18 4.00
C GLY A 457 -5.37 -15.42 3.53
N GLY A 458 -4.76 -14.66 4.44
CA GLY A 458 -3.60 -13.82 4.14
C GLY A 458 -2.39 -14.60 3.62
N GLU A 459 -2.22 -15.85 4.02
CA GLU A 459 -1.16 -16.74 3.56
C GLU A 459 -1.35 -17.21 2.10
N ASN A 460 -2.57 -17.17 1.59
CA ASN A 460 -2.94 -17.60 0.23
C ASN A 460 -3.31 -16.43 -0.70
N ALA A 461 -3.34 -15.20 -0.16
CA ALA A 461 -3.66 -13.95 -0.85
C ALA A 461 -2.95 -13.83 -2.22
N TRP A 462 -1.60 -13.95 -2.19
CA TRP A 462 -0.74 -13.86 -3.37
C TRP A 462 -1.17 -14.76 -4.54
N HIS A 463 -1.75 -15.91 -4.24
CA HIS A 463 -2.17 -16.86 -5.27
C HIS A 463 -3.53 -16.47 -5.87
N TYR A 464 -4.51 -16.13 -5.05
CA TYR A 464 -5.88 -15.90 -5.53
C TYR A 464 -6.03 -14.59 -6.29
N GLY A 465 -5.40 -13.49 -5.85
CA GLY A 465 -5.41 -12.25 -6.67
C GLY A 465 -4.65 -12.44 -7.98
N SER A 466 -3.49 -13.12 -7.95
CA SER A 466 -2.79 -13.52 -9.18
C SER A 466 -3.65 -14.38 -10.10
N LYS A 467 -4.37 -15.37 -9.54
CA LYS A 467 -5.25 -16.27 -10.30
C LYS A 467 -6.31 -15.46 -11.04
N PHE A 468 -6.97 -14.52 -10.35
CA PHE A 468 -7.95 -13.63 -10.98
C PHE A 468 -7.34 -12.84 -12.14
N VAL A 469 -6.19 -12.23 -11.92
CA VAL A 469 -5.48 -11.43 -12.94
C VAL A 469 -5.03 -12.28 -14.13
N PHE A 470 -4.55 -13.50 -13.90
CA PHE A 470 -4.13 -14.41 -14.97
C PHE A 470 -5.34 -14.90 -15.78
N GLU A 471 -6.46 -15.22 -15.13
CA GLU A 471 -7.70 -15.57 -15.82
C GLU A 471 -8.26 -14.40 -16.63
N LEU A 472 -8.19 -13.18 -16.09
CA LEU A 472 -8.55 -11.97 -16.83
C LEU A 472 -7.64 -11.80 -18.06
N TRP A 473 -6.32 -11.86 -17.88
CA TRP A 473 -5.32 -11.69 -18.93
C TRP A 473 -5.52 -12.65 -20.12
N LYS A 474 -5.76 -13.94 -19.84
CA LYS A 474 -6.01 -14.97 -20.86
C LYS A 474 -7.17 -14.64 -21.81
N ARG A 475 -8.05 -13.72 -21.42
CA ARG A 475 -9.29 -13.37 -22.13
C ARG A 475 -9.26 -11.96 -22.74
N LEU A 476 -8.15 -11.23 -22.60
CA LEU A 476 -8.00 -9.93 -23.24
C LEU A 476 -7.65 -10.09 -24.72
N GLU A 477 -8.35 -9.35 -25.58
CA GLU A 477 -8.09 -9.35 -27.03
C GLU A 477 -7.01 -8.33 -27.43
N ARG A 478 -6.62 -7.45 -26.51
CA ARG A 478 -5.60 -6.42 -26.69
C ARG A 478 -4.86 -6.18 -25.37
N PRO A 479 -3.62 -5.66 -25.40
CA PRO A 479 -2.90 -5.27 -24.19
C PRO A 479 -3.67 -4.20 -23.42
N ALA A 480 -3.70 -4.33 -22.09
CA ALA A 480 -4.26 -3.34 -21.18
C ALA A 480 -3.14 -2.69 -20.37
N LEU A 481 -3.16 -1.36 -20.24
CA LEU A 481 -2.38 -0.70 -19.18
C LEU A 481 -2.99 -1.13 -17.85
N MET A 482 -2.25 -1.89 -17.03
CA MET A 482 -2.77 -2.40 -15.75
C MET A 482 -2.16 -1.71 -14.54
N GLU A 483 -3.05 -1.22 -13.67
CA GLU A 483 -2.77 -0.79 -12.30
C GLU A 483 -3.64 -1.57 -11.30
N MET A 484 -3.17 -1.71 -10.06
CA MET A 484 -3.80 -2.55 -9.03
C MET A 484 -3.47 -2.02 -7.63
N SER A 485 -4.31 -2.31 -6.63
CA SER A 485 -4.09 -1.88 -5.23
C SER A 485 -3.11 -2.78 -4.44
N THR A 486 -2.65 -3.91 -5.00
CA THR A 486 -1.60 -4.80 -4.45
C THR A 486 -0.51 -5.13 -5.51
N PHE A 487 0.42 -6.04 -5.22
CA PHE A 487 1.84 -5.73 -4.89
C PHE A 487 2.76 -6.97 -4.80
N HIS A 488 2.55 -8.06 -5.54
CA HIS A 488 3.40 -9.28 -5.44
C HIS A 488 3.91 -9.81 -6.80
N HIS A 489 4.87 -10.74 -6.74
CA HIS A 489 5.71 -11.19 -7.88
C HIS A 489 4.94 -11.49 -9.17
N HIS A 490 3.86 -12.27 -9.10
CA HIS A 490 3.09 -12.65 -10.29
C HIS A 490 2.35 -11.49 -10.96
N LEU A 491 1.97 -10.45 -10.20
CA LEU A 491 1.29 -9.28 -10.78
C LEU A 491 2.25 -8.44 -11.62
N TRP A 492 3.55 -8.54 -11.34
CA TRP A 492 4.56 -7.80 -12.08
C TRP A 492 4.48 -8.06 -13.59
N TYR A 493 4.19 -9.29 -14.03
CA TYR A 493 4.11 -9.64 -15.46
C TYR A 493 3.16 -8.79 -16.29
N VAL A 494 2.08 -8.29 -15.66
CA VAL A 494 1.07 -7.46 -16.35
C VAL A 494 1.09 -6.01 -15.88
N ARG A 495 1.70 -5.71 -14.73
CA ARG A 495 1.74 -4.35 -14.17
C ARG A 495 2.41 -3.38 -15.16
N SER A 496 1.71 -2.31 -15.49
CA SER A 496 2.18 -1.31 -16.45
C SER A 496 2.82 -0.09 -15.79
N ARG A 497 2.36 0.26 -14.60
CA ARG A 497 2.96 1.32 -13.75
C ARG A 497 2.49 1.19 -12.30
N MET A 498 3.15 1.87 -11.37
CA MET A 498 2.83 1.82 -9.93
C MET A 498 2.87 3.21 -9.28
N GLY A 499 2.32 3.36 -8.07
CA GLY A 499 2.29 4.63 -7.33
C GLY A 499 0.93 5.32 -7.34
N ALA A 500 -0.16 4.56 -7.37
CA ALA A 500 -1.52 5.10 -7.32
C ALA A 500 -1.99 5.34 -5.87
N TRP A 501 -1.29 6.20 -5.12
CA TRP A 501 -1.69 6.57 -3.75
C TRP A 501 -2.92 7.48 -3.75
N ASP A 502 -3.77 7.38 -2.74
CA ASP A 502 -4.88 8.31 -2.56
C ASP A 502 -4.40 9.74 -2.29
N HIS A 503 -5.25 10.72 -2.59
CA HIS A 503 -4.90 12.12 -2.36
C HIS A 503 -4.70 12.43 -0.87
N PRO A 504 -3.80 13.35 -0.51
CA PRO A 504 -3.77 13.91 0.84
C PRO A 504 -4.98 14.81 1.10
N THR A 505 -5.33 14.97 2.37
CA THR A 505 -6.25 16.00 2.85
C THR A 505 -5.48 17.25 3.30
N ARG A 506 -4.23 17.10 3.70
CA ARG A 506 -3.34 18.17 4.20
C ARG A 506 -1.88 17.90 3.85
N SER A 507 -1.00 18.90 3.98
CA SER A 507 0.45 18.76 3.85
C SER A 507 0.91 18.27 2.46
N HIS A 508 0.29 18.83 1.41
CA HIS A 508 0.43 18.43 0.01
C HIS A 508 1.88 18.22 -0.45
N LYS A 509 2.79 19.16 -0.20
CA LYS A 509 4.20 19.06 -0.63
C LYS A 509 4.97 17.95 0.08
N ARG A 510 4.74 17.75 1.39
CA ARG A 510 5.35 16.64 2.15
C ARG A 510 4.85 15.30 1.65
N PHE A 511 3.55 15.20 1.35
CA PHE A 511 2.97 14.01 0.72
C PHE A 511 3.64 13.70 -0.62
N ILE A 512 3.85 14.72 -1.48
CA ILE A 512 4.54 14.56 -2.77
C ILE A 512 5.96 14.03 -2.58
N ASP A 513 6.70 14.51 -1.58
CA ASP A 513 8.08 14.09 -1.32
C ASP A 513 8.17 12.64 -0.85
N ILE A 514 7.33 12.23 0.10
CA ILE A 514 7.32 10.83 0.56
C ILE A 514 6.89 9.87 -0.56
N HIS A 515 6.00 10.32 -1.44
CA HIS A 515 5.58 9.53 -2.59
C HIS A 515 6.71 9.40 -3.62
N ASN A 516 7.41 10.48 -3.94
CA ASN A 516 8.59 10.41 -4.82
C ASN A 516 9.68 9.50 -4.26
N ALA A 517 9.93 9.57 -2.94
CA ALA A 517 10.89 8.70 -2.29
C ALA A 517 10.49 7.21 -2.42
N ALA A 518 9.21 6.89 -2.20
CA ALA A 518 8.69 5.53 -2.42
C ALA A 518 8.80 5.10 -3.89
N ASN A 519 8.57 6.03 -4.83
CA ASN A 519 8.65 5.77 -6.27
C ASN A 519 10.08 5.50 -6.77
N ALA A 520 11.12 5.88 -6.03
CA ALA A 520 12.50 5.62 -6.43
C ALA A 520 12.81 4.12 -6.59
N ASP A 521 12.04 3.23 -5.93
CA ASP A 521 12.20 1.78 -6.08
C ASP A 521 11.68 1.23 -7.42
N GLY A 522 10.86 1.97 -8.17
CA GLY A 522 10.26 1.54 -9.44
C GLY A 522 11.30 1.11 -10.48
N ASP A 523 12.39 1.87 -10.59
CA ASP A 523 13.49 1.61 -11.54
C ASP A 523 14.13 0.23 -11.33
N ARG A 524 14.23 -0.22 -10.07
CA ARG A 524 14.81 -1.53 -9.72
C ARG A 524 13.96 -2.69 -10.23
N MET A 525 12.67 -2.45 -10.43
CA MET A 525 11.67 -3.43 -10.88
C MET A 525 11.30 -3.23 -12.36
N PHE A 526 11.97 -2.32 -13.07
CA PHE A 526 11.69 -2.00 -14.47
C PHE A 526 10.24 -1.52 -14.71
N LEU A 527 9.68 -0.76 -13.77
CA LEU A 527 8.33 -0.21 -13.85
C LEU A 527 8.34 1.32 -13.89
N PRO A 528 7.57 1.95 -14.79
CA PRO A 528 7.17 3.34 -14.65
C PRO A 528 6.43 3.57 -13.33
N MET A 529 6.60 4.78 -12.78
CA MET A 529 5.86 5.22 -11.60
C MET A 529 4.80 6.26 -11.92
N HIS A 530 4.01 6.62 -10.93
CA HIS A 530 2.88 7.54 -10.99
C HIS A 530 2.82 8.30 -9.66
N LEU A 531 2.44 9.58 -9.65
CA LEU A 531 2.41 10.40 -8.42
C LEU A 531 1.08 10.35 -7.68
N GLY A 532 0.29 9.30 -7.92
CA GLY A 532 -0.97 9.08 -7.23
C GLY A 532 -2.13 9.94 -7.72
N TRP A 533 -3.19 9.88 -6.94
CA TRP A 533 -4.44 10.58 -7.15
C TRP A 533 -4.44 11.89 -6.39
N TRP A 534 -5.04 12.91 -6.98
CA TRP A 534 -5.06 14.27 -6.44
C TRP A 534 -6.45 14.84 -6.56
N ALA A 535 -6.93 15.47 -5.49
CA ALA A 535 -8.14 16.25 -5.51
C ALA A 535 -7.77 17.70 -5.21
N VAL A 536 -8.11 18.61 -6.11
CA VAL A 536 -7.91 20.04 -5.87
C VAL A 536 -8.89 20.49 -4.79
N LYS A 537 -8.37 20.81 -3.60
CA LYS A 537 -9.18 21.18 -2.44
C LYS A 537 -9.42 22.70 -2.43
N THR A 538 -10.68 23.09 -2.37
CA THR A 538 -11.06 24.41 -1.84
C THR A 538 -11.34 24.29 -0.34
N TRP A 539 -11.87 25.33 0.30
CA TRP A 539 -12.28 25.23 1.71
C TRP A 539 -13.26 24.06 1.95
N THR A 540 -12.85 23.11 2.79
CA THR A 540 -13.65 21.94 3.23
C THR A 540 -13.78 21.86 4.74
N GLY A 541 -13.50 22.96 5.46
CA GLY A 541 -13.43 23.00 6.92
C GLY A 541 -11.99 22.83 7.45
N PRO A 542 -11.80 22.93 8.78
CA PRO A 542 -10.49 23.07 9.42
C PRO A 542 -9.60 21.82 9.32
N GLN A 543 -10.16 20.69 8.90
CA GLN A 543 -9.38 19.48 8.71
C GLN A 543 -8.67 19.42 7.35
N GLY A 544 -9.09 20.18 6.33
CA GLY A 544 -8.47 20.12 5.00
C GLY A 544 -7.66 21.36 4.68
N GLU A 545 -6.47 21.20 4.09
CA GLU A 545 -5.70 22.32 3.56
C GLU A 545 -6.14 22.62 2.13
N PRO A 546 -6.49 23.89 1.80
CA PRO A 546 -6.74 24.29 0.43
C PRO A 546 -5.52 24.04 -0.46
N THR A 547 -5.75 23.69 -1.72
CA THR A 547 -4.70 23.54 -2.72
C THR A 547 -4.41 24.89 -3.37
N PHE A 548 -3.15 25.30 -3.35
CA PHE A 548 -2.69 26.54 -3.98
C PHE A 548 -1.88 26.30 -5.25
N ALA A 549 -1.54 27.39 -5.95
CA ALA A 549 -0.76 27.32 -7.17
C ALA A 549 0.61 26.67 -6.93
N ASP A 550 1.27 26.99 -5.81
CA ASP A 550 2.56 26.43 -5.44
C ASP A 550 2.50 24.93 -5.10
N ASP A 551 1.37 24.40 -4.63
CA ASP A 551 1.20 22.95 -4.44
C ASP A 551 1.10 22.23 -5.80
N ILE A 552 0.37 22.82 -6.76
CA ILE A 552 0.22 22.26 -8.12
C ILE A 552 1.52 22.38 -8.91
N GLU A 553 2.22 23.51 -8.83
CA GLU A 553 3.55 23.67 -9.44
C GLU A 553 4.56 22.68 -8.86
N TYR A 554 4.50 22.43 -7.54
CA TYR A 554 5.34 21.42 -6.90
C TYR A 554 5.05 20.01 -7.45
N LEU A 555 3.78 19.59 -7.46
CA LEU A 555 3.35 18.30 -8.01
C LEU A 555 3.79 18.13 -9.47
N CYS A 556 3.45 19.10 -10.32
CA CYS A 556 3.75 19.04 -11.74
C CYS A 556 5.26 19.16 -12.02
N GLY A 557 5.99 19.90 -11.21
CA GLY A 557 7.45 19.97 -11.24
C GLY A 557 8.08 18.60 -10.96
N LYS A 558 7.59 17.88 -9.94
CA LYS A 558 8.02 16.49 -9.66
C LYS A 558 7.63 15.53 -10.79
N ALA A 559 6.45 15.71 -11.39
CA ALA A 559 6.01 14.94 -12.55
C ALA A 559 6.96 15.10 -13.74
N ILE A 560 7.38 16.34 -14.06
CA ILE A 560 8.39 16.63 -15.09
C ILE A 560 9.76 16.05 -14.71
N GLY A 561 10.18 16.24 -13.46
CA GLY A 561 11.48 15.80 -12.96
C GLY A 561 11.69 14.29 -13.08
N ASN A 562 10.65 13.51 -12.80
CA ASN A 562 10.66 12.05 -12.86
C ASN A 562 10.08 11.48 -14.15
N ASN A 563 9.50 12.32 -15.02
CA ASN A 563 8.76 11.91 -16.22
C ASN A 563 7.67 10.88 -15.91
N VAL A 564 6.78 11.20 -14.97
CA VAL A 564 5.67 10.34 -14.51
C VAL A 564 4.34 11.09 -14.58
N GLY A 565 3.23 10.36 -14.69
CA GLY A 565 1.88 10.92 -14.64
C GLY A 565 1.32 11.08 -13.23
N PHE A 566 0.15 11.69 -13.12
CA PHE A 566 -0.69 11.75 -11.92
C PHE A 566 -2.18 11.72 -12.31
N SER A 567 -3.08 11.59 -11.34
CA SER A 567 -4.52 11.56 -11.61
C SER A 567 -5.28 12.64 -10.88
N LEU A 568 -6.35 13.15 -11.49
CA LEU A 568 -7.24 14.12 -10.87
C LEU A 568 -8.60 13.51 -10.53
N MET A 569 -9.02 13.66 -9.27
CA MET A 569 -10.30 13.24 -8.72
C MET A 569 -11.18 14.46 -8.39
N GLY A 570 -12.49 14.24 -8.37
CA GLY A 570 -13.46 15.22 -7.88
C GLY A 570 -13.75 16.39 -8.83
N VAL A 571 -13.19 16.37 -10.04
CA VAL A 571 -13.41 17.38 -11.09
C VAL A 571 -14.28 16.78 -12.19
N ASP A 572 -15.39 17.46 -12.50
CA ASP A 572 -16.29 17.15 -13.61
C ASP A 572 -16.60 18.44 -14.41
N PRO A 573 -17.17 18.36 -15.62
CA PRO A 573 -17.41 19.54 -16.46
C PRO A 573 -18.22 20.64 -15.75
N ALA A 574 -19.23 20.26 -14.97
CA ALA A 574 -20.10 21.20 -14.28
C ALA A 574 -19.37 21.93 -13.13
N LYS A 575 -18.61 21.21 -12.30
CA LYS A 575 -17.80 21.80 -11.22
C LYS A 575 -16.68 22.67 -11.77
N PHE A 576 -16.01 22.22 -12.83
CA PHE A 576 -14.93 22.98 -13.46
C PHE A 576 -15.45 24.31 -14.02
N ALA A 577 -16.63 24.31 -14.66
CA ALA A 577 -17.25 25.53 -15.18
C ALA A 577 -17.61 26.53 -14.07
N LYS A 578 -17.99 26.06 -12.89
CA LYS A 578 -18.45 26.90 -11.76
C LYS A 578 -17.34 27.37 -10.81
N ASN A 579 -16.15 26.79 -10.87
CA ASN A 579 -15.10 27.04 -9.89
C ASN A 579 -13.85 27.69 -10.53
N PRO A 580 -13.67 29.02 -10.38
CA PRO A 580 -12.50 29.73 -10.91
C PRO A 580 -11.16 29.22 -10.38
N ALA A 581 -11.11 28.68 -9.15
CA ALA A 581 -9.89 28.11 -8.60
C ALA A 581 -9.49 26.85 -9.38
N LEU A 582 -10.45 25.96 -9.70
CA LEU A 582 -10.20 24.79 -10.53
C LEU A 582 -9.72 25.18 -11.93
N GLN A 583 -10.30 26.21 -12.55
CA GLN A 583 -9.88 26.69 -13.86
C GLN A 583 -8.44 27.22 -13.86
N ARG A 584 -8.10 28.03 -12.86
CA ARG A 584 -6.76 28.59 -12.70
C ARG A 584 -5.71 27.50 -12.47
N LEU A 585 -5.97 26.58 -11.53
CA LEU A 585 -5.04 25.50 -11.18
C LEU A 585 -4.95 24.44 -12.30
N GLY A 586 -6.07 24.18 -12.97
CA GLY A 586 -6.10 23.35 -14.19
C GLY A 586 -5.27 23.92 -15.33
N GLY A 587 -5.22 25.25 -15.47
CA GLY A 587 -4.34 25.92 -16.44
C GLY A 587 -2.85 25.67 -16.17
N ILE A 588 -2.42 25.62 -14.90
CA ILE A 588 -1.06 25.26 -14.50
C ILE A 588 -0.79 23.80 -14.87
N THR A 589 -1.70 22.91 -14.47
CA THR A 589 -1.65 21.46 -14.76
C THR A 589 -1.44 21.22 -16.26
N ARG A 590 -2.28 21.85 -17.10
CA ARG A 590 -2.18 21.73 -18.57
C ARG A 590 -0.82 22.16 -19.09
N GLN A 591 -0.36 23.35 -18.68
CA GLN A 591 0.89 23.90 -19.19
C GLN A 591 2.09 23.01 -18.87
N TYR A 592 2.11 22.41 -17.67
CA TYR A 592 3.20 21.53 -17.26
C TYR A 592 3.12 20.16 -17.94
N GLU A 593 1.93 19.57 -18.06
CA GLU A 593 1.74 18.30 -18.79
C GLU A 593 2.15 18.41 -20.26
N GLU A 594 1.81 19.52 -20.93
CA GLU A 594 2.25 19.82 -22.30
C GLU A 594 3.79 19.81 -22.39
N LEU A 595 4.49 20.43 -21.43
CA LEU A 595 5.95 20.47 -21.40
C LEU A 595 6.58 19.11 -21.05
N ARG A 596 5.93 18.33 -20.19
CA ARG A 596 6.34 16.97 -19.83
C ARG A 596 6.28 16.05 -21.05
N HIS A 597 5.13 16.03 -21.73
CA HIS A 597 4.93 15.21 -22.94
C HIS A 597 5.84 15.66 -24.08
N ALA A 598 6.12 16.96 -24.21
CA ALA A 598 7.08 17.48 -25.19
C ALA A 598 8.56 17.18 -24.83
N LYS A 599 8.84 16.60 -23.64
CA LYS A 599 10.19 16.39 -23.11
C LYS A 599 11.05 17.65 -23.17
N TYR A 600 10.43 18.81 -22.88
CA TYR A 600 11.00 20.13 -23.17
C TYR A 600 12.29 20.44 -22.37
N PHE A 601 12.38 19.98 -21.13
CA PHE A 601 13.48 20.28 -20.22
C PHE A 601 14.60 19.23 -20.26
N SER A 602 15.85 19.69 -20.13
CA SER A 602 17.04 18.83 -20.02
C SER A 602 17.08 18.05 -18.70
N GLU A 603 17.86 16.96 -18.66
CA GLU A 603 18.08 16.20 -17.42
C GLU A 603 18.69 17.04 -16.29
N SER A 604 19.51 18.05 -16.58
CA SER A 604 20.04 18.96 -15.56
C SER A 604 18.95 19.79 -14.86
N VAL A 605 17.90 20.19 -15.59
CA VAL A 605 16.73 20.87 -15.01
C VAL A 605 15.88 19.86 -14.24
N LYS A 606 15.60 18.69 -14.83
CA LYS A 606 14.82 17.64 -14.16
C LYS A 606 15.44 17.18 -12.84
N ALA A 607 16.76 17.05 -12.79
CA ALA A 607 17.49 16.67 -11.57
C ALA A 607 17.24 17.66 -10.43
N ARG A 608 17.17 18.97 -10.72
CA ARG A 608 16.81 19.99 -9.72
C ARG A 608 15.37 19.87 -9.26
N LEU A 609 14.45 19.63 -10.20
CA LEU A 609 13.03 19.43 -9.87
C LEU A 609 12.81 18.22 -8.97
N ARG A 610 13.65 17.17 -9.04
CA ARG A 610 13.53 15.98 -8.17
C ARG A 610 13.88 16.24 -6.70
N VAL A 611 14.69 17.25 -6.38
CA VAL A 611 15.20 17.48 -5.02
C VAL A 611 14.05 17.77 -4.04
N PRO A 612 13.81 16.94 -3.00
CA PRO A 612 12.75 17.18 -2.02
C PRO A 612 12.89 18.54 -1.33
N GLY A 613 11.78 19.23 -1.10
CA GLY A 613 11.72 20.57 -0.52
C GLY A 613 12.08 21.73 -1.46
N ASP A 614 12.82 21.51 -2.54
CA ASP A 614 13.18 22.58 -3.48
C ASP A 614 11.97 22.99 -4.33
N GLU A 615 11.60 24.27 -4.25
CA GLU A 615 10.44 24.82 -4.94
C GLU A 615 10.82 25.67 -6.16
N PHE A 616 9.99 25.59 -7.20
CA PHE A 616 10.18 26.32 -8.45
C PHE A 616 8.84 26.81 -8.98
N THR A 617 8.88 27.95 -9.67
CA THR A 617 7.76 28.48 -10.47
C THR A 617 8.18 28.52 -11.94
N LEU A 618 7.25 28.17 -12.83
CA LEU A 618 7.44 28.22 -14.26
C LEU A 618 7.25 29.66 -14.77
N ASP A 619 8.20 30.13 -15.58
CA ASP A 619 8.18 31.46 -16.17
C ASP A 619 8.71 31.43 -17.61
N ARG A 620 8.63 32.56 -18.31
CA ARG A 620 9.25 32.74 -19.62
C ARG A 620 10.50 33.59 -19.53
N SER A 621 11.55 33.18 -20.24
CA SER A 621 12.73 33.99 -20.49
C SER A 621 12.40 35.14 -21.46
N GLN A 622 13.34 36.08 -21.61
CA GLN A 622 13.18 37.23 -22.53
C GLN A 622 12.99 36.80 -23.99
N ASP A 623 13.57 35.67 -24.40
CA ASP A 623 13.38 35.06 -25.73
C ASP A 623 12.13 34.17 -25.82
N GLY A 624 11.28 34.16 -24.79
CA GLY A 624 9.98 33.48 -24.78
C GLY A 624 10.02 31.98 -24.50
N LYS A 625 11.19 31.42 -24.14
CA LYS A 625 11.34 30.01 -23.76
C LYS A 625 10.88 29.77 -22.33
N TRP A 626 10.40 28.56 -22.06
CA TRP A 626 10.01 28.17 -20.72
C TRP A 626 11.24 27.89 -19.85
N GLN A 627 11.20 28.37 -18.60
CA GLN A 627 12.27 28.16 -17.63
C GLN A 627 11.69 28.06 -16.21
N PHE A 628 12.42 27.38 -15.33
CA PHE A 628 12.09 27.32 -13.91
C PHE A 628 12.92 28.31 -13.12
N ARG A 629 12.25 29.10 -12.28
CA ARG A 629 12.87 30.01 -11.32
C ARG A 629 12.68 29.47 -9.90
N PRO A 630 13.73 29.41 -9.06
CA PRO A 630 13.58 29.02 -7.66
C PRO A 630 12.57 29.91 -6.93
N ALA A 631 11.81 29.30 -6.03
CA ALA A 631 10.83 29.96 -5.16
C ALA A 631 10.99 29.46 -3.72
N GLN A 632 10.45 30.23 -2.76
CA GLN A 632 10.34 29.81 -1.37
C GLN A 632 9.02 30.35 -0.80
N HIS A 633 8.23 29.46 -0.19
CA HIS A 633 6.97 29.82 0.47
C HIS A 633 7.10 29.57 1.96
N ILE A 634 7.04 30.63 2.77
CA ILE A 634 7.14 30.56 4.23
C ILE A 634 5.75 30.77 4.81
N LYS A 635 5.27 29.81 5.62
CA LYS A 635 3.98 29.87 6.32
C LYS A 635 4.20 30.39 7.75
N HIS A 636 3.26 31.20 8.23
CA HIS A 636 3.21 31.66 9.62
C HIS A 636 1.74 31.78 10.05
N LYS A 637 1.39 31.25 11.23
CA LYS A 637 0.04 31.35 11.80
C LYS A 637 0.02 32.51 12.79
N VAL A 638 -0.93 33.43 12.62
CA VAL A 638 -1.23 34.49 13.58
C VAL A 638 -2.42 34.02 14.42
N GLU A 639 -2.23 33.85 15.72
CA GLU A 639 -3.24 33.39 16.67
C GLU A 639 -4.04 34.57 17.25
N SER A 640 -3.37 35.68 17.56
CA SER A 640 -3.98 36.94 17.96
C SER A 640 -3.19 38.13 17.44
N LEU A 641 -3.86 39.27 17.27
CA LEU A 641 -3.20 40.53 16.88
C LEU A 641 -2.47 41.19 18.05
N ASP A 642 -2.80 40.81 19.29
CA ASP A 642 -2.25 41.40 20.51
C ASP A 642 -1.17 40.53 21.16
N ASP A 643 -0.71 39.48 20.47
CA ASP A 643 0.28 38.54 21.00
C ASP A 643 1.56 38.45 20.16
N TRP A 644 2.45 37.55 20.58
CA TRP A 644 3.77 37.34 20.00
C TRP A 644 3.74 36.77 18.58
N THR A 645 2.62 36.20 18.14
CA THR A 645 2.46 35.64 16.79
C THR A 645 2.16 36.73 15.76
N ALA A 646 1.71 37.92 16.17
CA ALA A 646 1.41 39.03 15.25
C ALA A 646 2.65 39.61 14.54
N THR A 647 3.86 39.36 15.06
CA THR A 647 5.12 39.83 14.48
C THR A 647 6.11 38.69 14.35
N TRP A 648 6.64 38.48 13.15
CA TRP A 648 7.65 37.46 12.88
C TRP A 648 8.69 37.96 11.87
N THR A 649 9.84 37.29 11.84
CA THR A 649 10.94 37.61 10.92
C THR A 649 11.18 36.44 9.97
N VAL A 650 11.44 36.74 8.71
CA VAL A 650 11.83 35.76 7.69
C VAL A 650 13.15 36.16 7.03
N THR A 651 13.96 35.19 6.64
CA THR A 651 15.21 35.41 5.91
C THR A 651 14.99 35.17 4.42
N ASN A 652 15.14 36.21 3.59
CA ASN A 652 15.13 36.07 2.13
C ASN A 652 16.48 35.51 1.66
N THR A 653 16.49 34.28 1.15
CA THR A 653 17.70 33.62 0.61
C THR A 653 18.01 34.02 -0.84
N PHE A 654 17.20 34.90 -1.44
CA PHE A 654 17.37 35.39 -2.80
C PHE A 654 17.83 36.85 -2.83
N ALA A 655 18.06 37.38 -4.04
CA ALA A 655 18.28 38.82 -4.22
C ALA A 655 17.08 39.65 -3.72
N THR A 656 17.31 40.94 -3.47
CA THR A 656 16.27 41.88 -3.03
C THR A 656 15.10 41.88 -4.01
N GLN A 657 13.90 41.68 -3.48
CA GLN A 657 12.65 41.58 -4.24
C GLN A 657 11.46 42.08 -3.43
N PRO A 658 10.38 42.58 -4.06
CA PRO A 658 9.15 42.91 -3.35
C PRO A 658 8.55 41.67 -2.68
N PRO A 659 8.06 41.77 -1.43
CA PRO A 659 7.40 40.65 -0.78
C PRO A 659 6.08 40.33 -1.49
N ARG A 660 5.77 39.04 -1.62
CA ARG A 660 4.45 38.55 -2.01
C ARG A 660 3.82 37.89 -0.80
N VAL A 661 2.58 38.28 -0.49
CA VAL A 661 1.85 37.76 0.67
C VAL A 661 0.55 37.13 0.18
N ARG A 662 0.27 35.93 0.70
CA ARG A 662 -1.04 35.29 0.63
C ARG A 662 -1.60 35.28 2.05
N LEU A 663 -2.80 35.81 2.22
CA LEU A 663 -3.53 35.77 3.49
C LEU A 663 -4.59 34.67 3.41
N GLU A 664 -4.63 33.84 4.43
CA GLU A 664 -5.67 32.82 4.63
C GLU A 664 -6.38 33.12 5.94
N VAL A 665 -7.72 33.16 5.89
CA VAL A 665 -8.53 33.37 7.09
C VAL A 665 -8.77 31.99 7.71
N LEU A 666 -8.31 31.82 8.95
CA LEU A 666 -8.48 30.60 9.72
C LEU A 666 -9.67 30.70 10.67
N MET A 667 -10.07 29.56 11.24
CA MET A 667 -11.10 29.51 12.27
C MET A 667 -10.49 29.93 13.62
N SER A 668 -11.32 30.47 14.52
CA SER A 668 -10.99 30.67 15.93
C SER A 668 -11.94 29.89 16.82
N ALA A 669 -11.50 29.59 18.04
CA ALA A 669 -12.37 29.02 19.06
C ALA A 669 -13.24 30.11 19.71
N GLU A 670 -14.32 29.70 20.38
CA GLU A 670 -14.94 30.56 21.39
C GLU A 670 -13.97 30.75 22.58
N PRO A 671 -14.10 31.85 23.36
CA PRO A 671 -13.26 32.07 24.53
C PRO A 671 -13.27 30.87 25.49
N TYR A 672 -12.14 30.59 26.14
CA TYR A 672 -11.96 29.43 27.03
C TYR A 672 -13.07 29.25 28.09
N ASN A 673 -13.63 30.35 28.59
CA ASN A 673 -14.67 30.36 29.62
C ASN A 673 -16.11 30.37 29.07
N THR A 674 -16.31 30.09 27.78
CA THR A 674 -17.64 29.95 27.18
C THR A 674 -18.44 28.84 27.87
N THR A 675 -19.75 29.03 27.96
CA THR A 675 -20.68 28.00 28.46
C THR A 675 -20.92 26.87 27.47
N ASN A 676 -20.51 27.04 26.21
CA ASN A 676 -20.68 26.03 25.16
C ASN A 676 -19.56 24.98 25.15
N ALA A 677 -18.49 25.17 25.92
CA ALA A 677 -17.32 24.30 25.91
C ALA A 677 -17.59 22.98 26.65
N ILE A 678 -17.10 21.89 26.07
CA ILE A 678 -17.11 20.56 26.68
C ILE A 678 -15.72 20.28 27.24
N THR A 679 -15.62 19.96 28.53
CA THR A 679 -14.35 19.54 29.14
C THR A 679 -13.97 18.14 28.66
N VAL A 680 -12.95 18.04 27.79
CA VAL A 680 -12.37 16.75 27.36
C VAL A 680 -11.63 16.08 28.52
N THR A 681 -10.84 16.85 29.29
CA THR A 681 -10.16 16.43 30.52
C THR A 681 -9.67 17.66 31.30
N GLY A 682 -9.60 17.54 32.64
CA GLY A 682 -9.02 18.56 33.51
C GLY A 682 -7.55 18.33 33.87
N PHE A 683 -6.96 17.18 33.49
CA PHE A 683 -5.61 16.73 33.89
C PHE A 683 -5.33 16.62 35.40
N THR A 684 -6.35 16.72 36.25
CA THR A 684 -6.21 16.71 37.72
C THR A 684 -6.26 15.31 38.34
N ASP A 685 -6.65 14.27 37.59
CA ASP A 685 -6.56 12.88 38.04
C ASP A 685 -5.72 12.05 37.06
N ALA A 686 -4.55 11.62 37.52
CA ALA A 686 -3.62 10.79 36.77
C ALA A 686 -4.24 9.45 36.32
N LYS A 687 -5.26 8.95 37.05
CA LYS A 687 -5.97 7.70 36.74
C LYS A 687 -6.86 7.81 35.52
N GLU A 688 -7.22 9.02 35.09
CA GLU A 688 -7.91 9.23 33.81
C GLU A 688 -7.05 8.82 32.62
N PHE A 689 -5.72 8.74 32.79
CA PHE A 689 -4.76 8.39 31.74
C PHE A 689 -4.07 7.06 32.04
N PRO A 690 -4.79 5.92 31.94
CA PRO A 690 -4.23 4.60 32.19
C PRO A 690 -3.26 4.17 31.10
N ASP A 691 -3.41 4.68 29.87
CA ASP A 691 -2.57 4.29 28.73
C ASP A 691 -1.28 5.10 28.74
N ARG A 692 -0.19 4.50 29.25
CA ARG A 692 1.12 5.15 29.34
C ARG A 692 2.16 4.35 28.60
N THR A 693 2.85 5.00 27.67
CA THR A 693 3.96 4.41 26.91
C THR A 693 5.09 5.42 26.80
N GLN A 694 6.33 4.94 26.70
CA GLN A 694 7.50 5.80 26.60
C GLN A 694 8.64 5.10 25.85
N ALA A 695 9.51 5.90 25.23
CA ALA A 695 10.74 5.42 24.64
C ALA A 695 11.75 4.96 25.70
N ASN A 696 12.71 4.13 25.31
CA ASN A 696 13.83 3.78 26.17
C ASN A 696 14.59 5.04 26.63
N GLY A 697 14.93 5.11 27.92
CA GLY A 697 15.62 6.26 28.52
C GLY A 697 14.74 7.49 28.75
N VAL A 698 13.44 7.40 28.47
CA VAL A 698 12.46 8.45 28.78
C VAL A 698 11.60 8.02 29.96
N SER A 699 11.23 8.95 30.84
CA SER A 699 10.19 8.74 31.86
C SER A 699 9.15 9.85 31.80
N VAL A 700 7.89 9.55 32.13
CA VAL A 700 6.81 10.53 32.24
C VAL A 700 5.94 10.29 33.47
N THR A 701 5.61 11.37 34.19
CA THR A 701 4.59 11.38 35.24
C THR A 701 3.54 12.46 34.95
N LEU A 702 2.34 12.25 35.50
CA LEU A 702 1.26 13.24 35.50
C LEU A 702 0.70 13.27 36.92
N GLU A 703 0.70 14.44 37.54
CA GLU A 703 0.26 14.66 38.92
C GLU A 703 -0.64 15.90 39.02
N SER A 704 -1.52 15.94 40.02
CA SER A 704 -2.30 17.14 40.31
C SER A 704 -1.44 18.15 41.07
N SER A 705 -1.45 19.42 40.64
CA SER A 705 -0.74 20.51 41.29
C SER A 705 -1.68 21.65 41.66
N ALA A 706 -1.63 22.06 42.93
CA ALA A 706 -2.30 23.28 43.42
C ALA A 706 -1.36 24.50 43.45
N ASN A 707 -0.08 24.31 43.09
CA ASN A 707 0.94 25.36 43.17
C ASN A 707 0.93 26.28 41.94
N VAL A 708 0.74 25.69 40.76
CA VAL A 708 0.70 26.40 39.47
C VAL A 708 -0.64 26.08 38.83
N VAL A 709 -1.61 26.98 39.01
CA VAL A 709 -3.00 26.78 38.59
C VAL A 709 -3.44 27.90 37.66
N LYS A 710 -4.06 27.55 36.53
CA LYS A 710 -4.65 28.53 35.61
C LYS A 710 -6.15 28.72 35.79
N ALA A 711 -6.87 27.63 36.03
CA ALA A 711 -8.33 27.61 36.16
C ALA A 711 -8.74 26.51 37.15
N GLY A 712 -9.83 26.74 37.89
CA GLY A 712 -10.32 25.81 38.92
C GLY A 712 -9.41 25.76 40.15
N ALA A 713 -9.38 24.61 40.83
CA ALA A 713 -8.64 24.42 42.07
C ALA A 713 -7.25 23.79 41.90
N ALA A 714 -6.97 23.17 40.75
CA ALA A 714 -5.70 22.50 40.46
C ALA A 714 -5.46 22.45 38.94
N SER A 715 -4.22 22.20 38.53
CA SER A 715 -3.83 21.89 37.16
C SER A 715 -3.00 20.61 37.11
N GLY A 716 -2.93 19.95 35.95
CA GLY A 716 -2.04 18.82 35.76
C GLY A 716 -0.59 19.26 35.58
N MET A 717 0.33 18.62 36.30
CA MET A 717 1.78 18.78 36.16
C MET A 717 2.33 17.53 35.46
N ILE A 718 2.82 17.70 34.24
CA ILE A 718 3.52 16.66 33.50
C ILE A 718 5.01 16.85 33.73
N THR A 719 5.69 15.82 34.24
CA THR A 719 7.15 15.80 34.32
C THR A 719 7.66 14.72 33.37
N ALA A 720 8.51 15.10 32.43
CA ALA A 720 9.13 14.15 31.51
C ALA A 720 10.66 14.33 31.54
N THR A 721 11.38 13.23 31.65
CA THR A 721 12.85 13.23 31.67
C THR A 721 13.41 12.35 30.57
N ASN A 722 14.61 12.68 30.12
CA ASN A 722 15.33 11.99 29.08
C ASN A 722 16.79 11.78 29.50
N SER A 723 17.14 10.55 29.83
CA SER A 723 18.49 10.16 30.21
C SER A 723 19.44 9.97 29.01
N ARG A 724 19.00 10.26 27.79
CA ARG A 724 19.78 10.06 26.56
C ARG A 724 20.45 11.35 26.10
N SER A 725 21.51 11.19 25.33
CA SER A 725 22.24 12.29 24.66
C SER A 725 21.48 12.89 23.48
N GLU A 726 20.49 12.19 22.91
CA GLU A 726 19.70 12.69 21.79
C GLU A 726 18.37 13.26 22.26
N ARG A 727 17.88 14.30 21.57
CA ARG A 727 16.49 14.76 21.70
C ARG A 727 15.54 14.00 20.77
N MET A 728 16.01 13.65 19.57
CA MET A 728 15.19 12.96 18.58
C MET A 728 14.84 11.55 19.05
N ALA A 729 13.63 11.09 18.71
CA ALA A 729 13.09 9.80 19.15
C ALA A 729 13.03 9.63 20.69
N THR A 730 12.89 10.73 21.42
CA THR A 730 12.55 10.72 22.84
C THR A 730 11.09 11.10 22.96
N TRP A 731 10.24 10.12 23.29
CA TRP A 731 8.80 10.32 23.33
C TRP A 731 8.17 9.63 24.53
N ALA A 732 7.04 10.18 24.98
CA ALA A 732 6.16 9.56 25.97
C ALA A 732 4.69 9.89 25.65
N SER A 733 3.76 9.09 26.15
CA SER A 733 2.33 9.26 25.94
C SER A 733 1.53 9.14 27.22
N LEU A 734 0.49 9.96 27.34
CA LEU A 734 -0.55 9.86 28.35
C LEU A 734 -1.90 9.82 27.64
N GLY A 735 -2.58 8.67 27.68
CA GLY A 735 -3.81 8.43 26.90
C GLY A 735 -5.01 8.00 27.75
N LYS A 736 -6.19 8.44 27.31
CA LYS A 736 -7.51 8.07 27.85
C LYS A 736 -8.41 7.56 26.73
N THR A 737 -9.14 6.48 27.00
CA THR A 737 -10.14 5.92 26.09
C THR A 737 -11.55 6.26 26.58
N PHE A 738 -12.41 6.68 25.67
CA PHE A 738 -13.83 6.96 25.92
C PHE A 738 -14.66 5.71 25.62
N THR A 739 -15.51 5.31 26.57
CA THR A 739 -16.44 4.19 26.37
C THR A 739 -17.80 4.56 26.96
N PRO A 740 -18.82 4.85 26.13
CA PRO A 740 -18.79 4.89 24.65
C PRO A 740 -17.91 6.03 24.08
N PRO A 741 -17.59 6.01 22.76
CA PRO A 741 -16.88 7.12 22.11
C PRO A 741 -17.55 8.47 22.36
N LEU A 742 -16.73 9.50 22.59
CA LEU A 742 -17.16 10.86 22.86
C LEU A 742 -17.62 11.54 21.56
N ASN A 743 -18.77 12.23 21.61
CA ASN A 743 -19.30 13.00 20.49
C ASN A 743 -18.97 14.48 20.65
N LEU A 744 -18.09 14.98 19.80
CA LEU A 744 -17.65 16.37 19.64
C LEU A 744 -18.11 16.96 18.29
N GLY A 745 -19.15 16.39 17.66
CA GLY A 745 -19.54 16.74 16.29
C GLY A 745 -19.89 18.21 16.08
N SER A 746 -20.36 18.88 17.14
CA SER A 746 -20.73 20.30 17.18
C SER A 746 -19.59 21.20 17.72
N GLU A 747 -18.63 20.64 18.46
CA GLU A 747 -17.53 21.35 19.15
C GLU A 747 -16.16 20.85 18.65
N ARG A 748 -15.72 21.35 17.48
CA ARG A 748 -14.54 20.81 16.78
C ARG A 748 -13.22 21.51 17.09
N ALA A 749 -13.25 22.59 17.86
CA ALA A 749 -12.07 23.30 18.32
C ALA A 749 -11.68 22.82 19.72
N MET A 750 -10.39 22.59 19.97
CA MET A 750 -9.86 22.39 21.31
C MET A 750 -9.10 23.62 21.77
N GLY A 751 -9.20 23.94 23.06
CA GLY A 751 -8.44 25.00 23.70
C GLY A 751 -7.71 24.45 24.91
N VAL A 752 -6.44 24.83 25.08
CA VAL A 752 -5.66 24.38 26.24
C VAL A 752 -4.77 25.50 26.77
N TRP A 753 -4.72 25.63 28.10
CA TRP A 753 -3.71 26.43 28.78
C TRP A 753 -2.49 25.56 29.10
N VAL A 754 -1.31 26.00 28.71
CA VAL A 754 -0.03 25.34 28.99
C VAL A 754 0.85 26.28 29.79
N TYR A 755 1.38 25.80 30.91
CA TYR A 755 2.45 26.47 31.63
C TYR A 755 3.78 25.91 31.14
N GLY A 756 4.54 26.71 30.41
CA GLY A 756 5.82 26.28 29.85
C GLY A 756 6.99 26.49 30.81
N ASP A 757 8.00 25.66 30.67
CA ASP A 757 9.29 25.77 31.37
C ASP A 757 10.43 26.28 30.46
N GLY A 758 10.17 26.41 29.15
CA GLY A 758 11.09 26.94 28.15
C GLY A 758 12.13 25.95 27.62
N GLN A 759 11.97 24.65 27.86
CA GLN A 759 12.99 23.65 27.51
C GLN A 759 12.89 23.12 26.07
N GLY A 760 11.82 23.48 25.33
CA GLY A 760 11.66 23.23 23.90
C GLY A 760 11.21 21.81 23.55
N GLU A 761 10.67 21.06 24.52
CA GLU A 761 9.91 19.85 24.25
C GLU A 761 8.64 20.15 23.45
N VAL A 762 8.09 19.12 22.84
CA VAL A 762 6.94 19.22 21.93
C VAL A 762 5.79 18.43 22.50
N LEU A 763 4.68 19.11 22.76
CA LEU A 763 3.42 18.47 23.11
C LEU A 763 2.60 18.24 21.83
N ASN A 764 2.00 17.06 21.68
CA ASN A 764 1.02 16.76 20.64
C ASN A 764 -0.29 16.31 21.30
N PHE A 765 -1.32 17.13 21.14
CA PHE A 765 -2.68 16.82 21.59
C PHE A 765 -3.43 16.10 20.48
N GLN A 766 -3.68 14.81 20.72
CA GLN A 766 -4.12 13.89 19.69
C GLN A 766 -5.54 13.37 19.96
N LEU A 767 -6.41 13.46 18.94
CA LEU A 767 -7.72 12.81 18.90
C LEU A 767 -7.72 11.65 17.90
N ARG A 768 -8.35 10.51 18.26
CA ARG A 768 -8.48 9.34 17.39
C ARG A 768 -9.89 8.76 17.37
N CYS A 769 -10.29 8.28 16.20
CA CYS A 769 -11.55 7.58 15.97
C CYS A 769 -11.40 6.05 16.11
N PRO A 770 -12.50 5.32 16.33
CA PRO A 770 -12.51 3.87 16.19
C PRO A 770 -12.06 3.45 14.79
N SER A 771 -11.12 2.50 14.72
CA SER A 771 -10.51 2.05 13.46
C SER A 771 -11.49 1.46 12.45
N HIS A 772 -12.63 0.92 12.89
CA HIS A 772 -13.66 0.36 12.01
C HIS A 772 -14.54 1.42 11.31
N ILE A 773 -14.48 2.69 11.76
CA ILE A 773 -15.15 3.83 11.11
C ILE A 773 -14.16 4.53 10.18
N VAL A 774 -13.09 5.06 10.75
CA VAL A 774 -11.97 5.70 10.06
C VAL A 774 -10.76 5.64 10.98
N ALA A 775 -9.59 5.29 10.45
CA ALA A 775 -8.33 5.27 11.22
C ALA A 775 -7.75 6.69 11.41
N GLY A 776 -8.59 7.71 11.49
CA GLY A 776 -8.21 9.11 11.54
C GLY A 776 -7.52 9.50 12.85
N THR A 777 -6.41 10.24 12.71
CA THR A 777 -5.63 10.78 13.83
C THR A 777 -5.43 12.28 13.62
N GLY A 778 -5.95 13.09 14.54
CA GLY A 778 -5.85 14.55 14.50
C GLY A 778 -4.77 15.04 15.45
N GLU A 779 -3.67 15.57 14.92
CA GLU A 779 -2.48 16.00 15.68
C GLU A 779 -2.38 17.51 15.81
N HIS A 780 -2.04 18.01 16.99
CA HIS A 780 -1.91 19.44 17.25
C HIS A 780 -0.67 19.69 18.13
N PHE A 781 0.33 20.36 17.55
CA PHE A 781 1.64 20.50 18.17
C PHE A 781 1.83 21.85 18.88
N VAL A 782 2.32 21.80 20.11
CA VAL A 782 2.79 22.97 20.88
C VAL A 782 4.27 22.79 21.19
N VAL A 783 5.11 23.76 20.83
CA VAL A 783 6.53 23.79 21.25
C VAL A 783 6.61 24.59 22.55
N VAL A 784 7.22 24.01 23.58
CA VAL A 784 7.34 24.64 24.90
C VAL A 784 8.66 25.40 25.01
N ASP A 785 8.85 26.40 24.15
CA ASP A 785 10.02 27.29 24.12
C ASP A 785 9.81 28.58 24.95
N PHE A 786 8.79 28.57 25.80
CA PHE A 786 8.36 29.70 26.60
C PHE A 786 8.20 29.34 28.07
N THR A 787 8.28 30.37 28.92
CA THR A 787 7.99 30.24 30.35
C THR A 787 6.63 30.86 30.69
N GLY A 788 5.92 30.26 31.65
CA GLY A 788 4.64 30.77 32.14
C GLY A 788 3.43 30.31 31.34
N TRP A 789 2.25 30.84 31.66
CA TRP A 789 0.99 30.43 31.06
C TRP A 789 0.77 31.02 29.66
N ARG A 790 0.42 30.15 28.69
CA ARG A 790 -0.10 30.53 27.37
C ARG A 790 -1.33 29.71 27.01
N TYR A 791 -2.23 30.32 26.24
CA TYR A 791 -3.41 29.66 25.71
C TYR A 791 -3.17 29.28 24.25
N PHE A 792 -3.59 28.08 23.86
CA PHE A 792 -3.46 27.59 22.51
C PHE A 792 -4.81 27.13 21.98
N GLU A 793 -5.14 27.59 20.77
CA GLU A 793 -6.28 27.12 20.00
C GLU A 793 -5.82 26.01 19.03
N LEU A 794 -6.31 24.81 19.27
CA LEU A 794 -5.98 23.59 18.54
C LEU A 794 -7.17 23.21 17.65
N ILE A 795 -7.17 23.74 16.42
CA ILE A 795 -8.31 23.67 15.51
C ILE A 795 -7.95 22.88 14.26
N GLU A 796 -6.95 23.33 13.52
CA GLU A 796 -6.46 22.63 12.32
C GLU A 796 -5.45 21.55 12.71
N PRO A 797 -5.69 20.27 12.35
CA PRO A 797 -4.69 19.24 12.57
C PRO A 797 -3.47 19.46 11.66
N VAL A 798 -2.28 19.38 12.25
CA VAL A 798 -1.01 19.74 11.61
C VAL A 798 -0.30 18.48 11.10
N GLY A 799 -0.35 18.22 9.79
CA GLY A 799 0.32 17.04 9.22
C GLY A 799 1.83 17.24 9.06
N GLU A 800 2.27 18.37 8.49
CA GLU A 800 3.63 18.57 7.98
C GLU A 800 4.73 18.39 9.04
N ARG A 801 4.41 18.57 10.33
CA ARG A 801 5.33 18.42 11.45
C ARG A 801 5.48 16.99 11.93
N HIS A 802 4.58 16.07 11.56
CA HIS A 802 4.64 14.67 11.98
C HIS A 802 6.00 14.04 11.70
N ALA A 803 6.51 14.22 10.47
CA ALA A 803 7.78 13.68 10.00
C ALA A 803 9.03 14.35 10.61
N ASN A 804 8.87 15.46 11.35
CA ASN A 804 9.99 16.11 12.05
C ASN A 804 10.32 15.40 13.39
N TYR A 805 9.49 14.46 13.81
CA TYR A 805 9.63 13.72 15.07
C TYR A 805 9.52 12.22 14.82
N SER A 806 9.79 11.41 15.86
CA SER A 806 9.60 9.96 15.79
C SER A 806 8.47 9.53 16.71
N TRP A 807 7.58 8.69 16.18
CA TRP A 807 6.36 8.24 16.85
C TRP A 807 6.25 6.71 16.79
N PRO A 808 5.71 6.06 17.84
CA PRO A 808 5.45 4.61 17.83
C PRO A 808 4.06 4.26 17.25
N TYR A 809 3.44 5.19 16.51
CA TYR A 809 2.10 5.06 15.95
C TYR A 809 2.02 5.82 14.64
N GLY A 810 1.06 5.41 13.81
CA GLY A 810 0.74 6.08 12.57
C GLY A 810 1.90 6.04 11.57
N ASP A 811 1.56 6.34 10.33
CA ASP A 811 2.51 6.61 9.27
C ASP A 811 2.16 7.98 8.67
N SER A 812 3.16 8.63 8.07
CA SER A 812 2.97 9.96 7.49
C SER A 812 1.85 9.99 6.43
N TYR A 813 1.67 8.92 5.65
CA TYR A 813 0.63 8.86 4.63
C TYR A 813 -0.77 8.94 5.26
N SER A 814 -1.04 8.13 6.27
CA SER A 814 -2.31 8.16 7.01
C SER A 814 -2.57 9.50 7.68
N ILE A 815 -1.54 10.14 8.26
CA ILE A 815 -1.67 11.48 8.88
C ILE A 815 -2.02 12.57 7.87
N TYR A 816 -1.47 12.48 6.66
CA TYR A 816 -1.74 13.46 5.60
C TYR A 816 -3.10 13.23 4.93
N ARG A 817 -3.55 11.97 4.86
CA ARG A 817 -4.79 11.57 4.17
C ARG A 817 -6.03 11.67 5.04
N GLU A 818 -5.99 11.12 6.25
CA GLU A 818 -7.21 10.85 7.03
C GLU A 818 -7.77 12.09 7.74
N THR A 819 -9.05 12.00 8.08
CA THR A 819 -9.77 12.96 8.92
C THR A 819 -10.34 12.28 10.15
N VAL A 820 -10.45 13.02 11.24
CA VAL A 820 -11.13 12.60 12.45
C VAL A 820 -12.65 12.78 12.28
N ASP A 821 -13.42 11.72 12.52
CA ASP A 821 -14.87 11.81 12.76
C ASP A 821 -15.12 12.27 14.20
N TYR A 822 -15.35 13.57 14.35
CA TYR A 822 -15.63 14.20 15.64
C TYR A 822 -16.89 13.65 16.33
N LYS A 823 -17.78 12.93 15.65
CA LYS A 823 -18.94 12.31 16.30
C LYS A 823 -18.58 11.08 17.11
N GLN A 824 -17.41 10.50 16.87
CA GLN A 824 -16.96 9.24 17.44
C GLN A 824 -15.47 9.31 17.79
N ILE A 825 -15.15 10.04 18.86
CA ILE A 825 -13.80 10.09 19.41
C ILE A 825 -13.62 8.93 20.40
N GLU A 826 -12.79 7.97 20.05
CA GLU A 826 -12.46 6.84 20.91
C GLU A 826 -11.37 7.18 21.91
N LYS A 827 -10.37 7.98 21.50
CA LYS A 827 -9.18 8.21 22.32
C LYS A 827 -8.71 9.65 22.24
N PHE A 828 -8.31 10.17 23.40
CA PHE A 828 -7.52 11.40 23.54
C PHE A 828 -6.16 11.05 24.15
N SER A 829 -5.08 11.58 23.57
CA SER A 829 -3.73 11.42 24.11
C SER A 829 -2.96 12.72 24.10
N VAL A 830 -2.13 12.94 25.12
CA VAL A 830 -1.04 13.92 25.07
C VAL A 830 0.26 13.16 24.87
N TRP A 831 0.93 13.44 23.76
CA TRP A 831 2.27 12.96 23.52
C TRP A 831 3.29 14.05 23.82
N ILE A 832 4.41 13.66 24.40
CA ILE A 832 5.58 14.52 24.59
C ILE A 832 6.69 13.99 23.68
N ASN A 833 7.42 14.86 22.99
CA ASN A 833 8.52 14.51 22.12
C ASN A 833 9.66 15.53 22.22
N ASN A 834 10.82 15.19 21.66
CA ASN A 834 11.98 16.08 21.53
C ASN A 834 12.46 16.65 22.88
N LEU A 835 12.48 15.81 23.93
CA LEU A 835 12.91 16.19 25.27
C LEU A 835 14.37 16.65 25.29
N PRO A 836 14.75 17.56 26.20
CA PRO A 836 16.15 17.97 26.40
C PRO A 836 17.07 16.76 26.60
N ALA A 837 18.29 16.83 26.07
CA ALA A 837 19.27 15.76 26.23
C ALA A 837 19.80 15.74 27.67
N ASN A 838 19.81 14.56 28.30
CA ASN A 838 20.20 14.36 29.70
C ASN A 838 19.42 15.24 30.70
N GLY A 839 18.15 15.51 30.40
CA GLY A 839 17.26 16.44 31.13
C GLY A 839 16.22 15.75 31.99
#